data_AF-A0A3L6T367-F1
#
_entry.id   AF-A0A3L6T367-F1
#
_cell.length_a   1.000
_cell.length_b   1.000
_cell.length_c   1.000
_cell.angle_alpha   90.00
_cell.angle_beta   90.00
_cell.angle_gamma   90.00
#
_symmetry.space_group_name_H-M   'P 1'
#
loop_
_entity.id
_entity.type
_entity.pdbx_description
1 polymer ?
#
loop_
_entity_poly.entity_id
_entity_poly.type
_entity_poly.pdbx_seq_one_letter_code
_entity_poly.pdbx_strand_id
1 'polypeptide(L)'
;MSAAVGGAEFHGFRGAAAQLPRSRMLGRPLRVAPPAATPAGGGASSGSIRAVSAGGFSRTLVPPLKKDATEVKRSKVEIIKEKSNFLRYPLNEELVSEAPNINESAVQLIKFHGSYQQTDRDVRGQKNYSFMLRTKNPCGKVPNQLYLAMDTLADEFGIGTLRLTTRQTFQLHGVLKKNLKTVLSTVIKNMGSTLGACGDLNRNVLAPAAPYVRKDILFAQQTAENIAALLTPQSGAYYDLWVDGEKIMSAEEPPEVTKARNDNSHGTNFPDSPEPIYGTQYLPRKFKIAVTAAGDNSVDILTNDIGVVVVSDDAGEPVGFNIYVGGGMGRTHRVETTFPRLADPLGYVPKEDILYAIKAIVVTQRENGRRDDRKYSRMKYLIDRWGIDKFRAEVEKYYGKKFESFRPLPEWQFNSYLGWQEQGDGKLFYGVHVDNGRVGGQAKKTLREIIEKYNLDVSITPNQNLILCGIDQTWREPITKALAEAGLLEPKDVDPLNLTAMACPALPLCPLAQTEAERGILPILKRIRAVFSKVGIKDSESVVVRITGCPNGCARPYMAELGFVGDGPKSYQIWLGGTPNQSTLAESFMNKVNLDDIEKVEASAPAQVARTARRPVASHLSVLPPAGLAPARSVNLYDGGTSGGQRGGRYGHNGDVLGAMGTGKRERRAGREHGRRTGGRACGCVGAHVKPSARAGALACPIDAYACGAWPLGGLGIEGTGQCSGATAELGRAIEYAGTRYPRCIGSAIRLHRP
;
A
#
# COMPACT_ATOMS: atom_id res chain seq x y z
N MET A 1 22.26 -57.29 -6.89
CA MET A 1 21.84 -58.64 -6.51
C MET A 1 20.34 -58.72 -6.65
N SER A 2 19.87 -59.76 -7.33
CA SER A 2 18.52 -59.95 -7.87
C SER A 2 17.54 -60.64 -6.91
N ALA A 3 16.25 -60.52 -7.25
CA ALA A 3 15.13 -61.48 -7.05
C ALA A 3 14.51 -61.55 -5.64
N ALA A 4 13.21 -61.80 -5.42
CA ALA A 4 12.07 -62.26 -6.23
C ALA A 4 10.74 -61.84 -5.51
N VAL A 5 9.69 -61.38 -6.21
CA VAL A 5 8.49 -62.10 -6.71
C VAL A 5 7.50 -62.63 -5.65
N GLY A 6 6.26 -62.14 -5.75
CA GLY A 6 5.03 -62.81 -5.31
C GLY A 6 3.82 -62.13 -5.97
N GLY A 7 3.25 -62.76 -7.00
CA GLY A 7 2.06 -62.28 -7.71
C GLY A 7 0.90 -63.27 -7.63
N ALA A 8 -0.31 -62.80 -7.95
CA ALA A 8 -1.40 -63.59 -8.54
C ALA A 8 -2.52 -62.65 -9.03
N GLU A 9 -2.69 -62.56 -10.34
CA GLU A 9 -3.96 -62.23 -11.01
C GLU A 9 -4.71 -63.53 -11.30
N PHE A 10 -6.06 -63.52 -11.37
CA PHE A 10 -6.79 -63.94 -12.57
C PHE A 10 -8.33 -63.78 -12.47
N HIS A 11 -8.89 -63.27 -13.57
CA HIS A 11 -10.21 -63.48 -14.20
C HIS A 11 -11.53 -62.96 -13.59
N GLY A 12 -12.26 -62.23 -14.44
CA GLY A 12 -13.60 -61.71 -14.20
C GLY A 12 -14.74 -62.56 -14.79
N PHE A 13 -15.96 -62.11 -14.54
CA PHE A 13 -17.18 -62.57 -15.22
C PHE A 13 -18.22 -61.44 -15.32
N ARG A 14 -18.94 -61.41 -16.45
CA ARG A 14 -20.05 -60.52 -16.80
C ARG A 14 -21.36 -60.96 -16.16
N GLY A 15 -22.19 -59.99 -15.79
CA GLY A 15 -23.64 -59.93 -16.10
C GLY A 15 -24.63 -60.61 -15.15
N ALA A 16 -25.58 -59.84 -14.62
CA ALA A 16 -27.04 -60.02 -14.80
C ALA A 16 -27.84 -59.13 -13.83
N ALA A 17 -29.00 -58.67 -14.29
CA ALA A 17 -29.92 -57.74 -13.66
C ALA A 17 -31.12 -58.46 -12.99
N ALA A 18 -31.74 -57.82 -11.98
CA ALA A 18 -33.14 -58.02 -11.55
C ALA A 18 -33.56 -56.81 -10.67
N GLN A 19 -34.44 -55.90 -11.12
CA GLN A 19 -35.93 -55.90 -11.12
C GLN A 19 -36.60 -55.32 -9.85
N LEU A 20 -37.01 -54.05 -9.97
CA LEU A 20 -38.34 -53.41 -9.74
C LEU A 20 -39.21 -53.76 -8.50
N PRO A 21 -40.00 -52.79 -7.99
CA PRO A 21 -41.36 -52.65 -8.53
C PRO A 21 -41.78 -51.22 -8.94
N ARG A 22 -42.79 -51.23 -9.79
CA ARG A 22 -43.44 -50.13 -10.52
C ARG A 22 -44.40 -49.32 -9.63
N SER A 23 -44.57 -48.05 -9.96
CA SER A 23 -45.89 -47.42 -10.05
C SER A 23 -45.92 -46.45 -11.23
N ARG A 24 -46.94 -46.62 -12.09
CA ARG A 24 -47.27 -45.81 -13.28
C ARG A 24 -48.47 -44.94 -12.94
N MET A 25 -48.47 -43.68 -13.40
CA MET A 25 -49.57 -42.97 -14.11
C MET A 25 -49.04 -41.56 -14.47
N LEU A 26 -48.66 -41.30 -15.72
CA LEU A 26 -49.45 -40.66 -16.81
C LEU A 26 -49.58 -39.11 -16.71
N GLY A 27 -49.05 -38.40 -17.71
CA GLY A 27 -49.57 -37.08 -18.14
C GLY A 27 -48.57 -35.91 -18.22
N ARG A 28 -48.10 -35.58 -19.42
CA ARG A 28 -47.51 -34.28 -19.86
C ARG A 28 -48.12 -33.99 -21.25
N PRO A 29 -48.02 -32.77 -21.83
CA PRO A 29 -48.08 -31.42 -21.25
C PRO A 29 -49.06 -30.50 -22.03
N LEU A 30 -49.52 -29.40 -21.46
CA LEU A 30 -50.15 -28.31 -22.23
C LEU A 30 -49.61 -26.95 -21.75
N ARG A 31 -48.86 -26.29 -22.64
CA ARG A 31 -48.49 -24.88 -22.54
C ARG A 31 -49.65 -24.04 -23.06
N VAL A 32 -50.13 -23.09 -22.26
CA VAL A 32 -51.07 -22.05 -22.71
C VAL A 32 -50.29 -20.75 -22.83
N ALA A 33 -50.29 -20.19 -24.04
CA ALA A 33 -49.85 -18.82 -24.34
C ALA A 33 -51.07 -17.88 -24.26
N PRO A 34 -50.91 -16.60 -23.86
CA PRO A 34 -51.98 -15.62 -23.94
C PRO A 34 -52.11 -15.06 -25.36
N PRO A 35 -53.33 -14.84 -25.90
CA PRO A 35 -53.48 -14.30 -27.25
C PRO A 35 -53.43 -12.77 -27.26
N ALA A 36 -52.81 -12.26 -28.33
CA ALA A 36 -52.84 -10.89 -28.78
C ALA A 36 -54.23 -10.52 -29.33
N ALA A 37 -54.67 -9.29 -29.09
CA ALA A 37 -55.89 -8.71 -29.65
C ALA A 37 -55.54 -7.57 -30.62
N THR A 38 -56.04 -7.70 -31.85
CA THR A 38 -56.06 -6.69 -32.95
C THR A 38 -57.32 -6.94 -33.80
N PRO A 39 -57.83 -5.98 -34.57
CA PRO A 39 -59.04 -5.24 -34.20
C PRO A 39 -60.24 -5.58 -35.10
N ALA A 40 -61.45 -5.30 -34.60
CA ALA A 40 -62.66 -5.28 -35.42
C ALA A 40 -62.82 -3.89 -36.04
N GLY A 41 -62.93 -3.84 -37.36
CA GLY A 41 -63.39 -2.68 -38.11
C GLY A 41 -64.87 -2.80 -38.50
N GLY A 42 -65.47 -1.65 -38.83
CA GLY A 42 -66.64 -1.57 -39.70
C GLY A 42 -67.86 -0.88 -39.08
N GLY A 43 -68.36 0.16 -39.75
CA GLY A 43 -69.78 0.51 -39.70
C GLY A 43 -70.11 2.00 -39.60
N ALA A 44 -70.19 2.65 -40.76
CA ALA A 44 -70.61 4.04 -41.00
C ALA A 44 -71.96 4.46 -40.39
N SER A 45 -72.11 5.77 -40.12
CA SER A 45 -73.32 6.49 -40.52
C SER A 45 -73.03 7.97 -40.79
N SER A 46 -73.85 8.50 -41.69
CA SER A 46 -73.77 9.68 -42.54
C SER A 46 -74.07 11.02 -41.87
N GLY A 47 -73.48 12.10 -42.38
CA GLY A 47 -73.95 13.46 -42.15
C GLY A 47 -73.11 14.52 -42.88
N SER A 48 -73.46 14.83 -44.13
CA SER A 48 -72.97 16.00 -44.84
C SER A 48 -73.59 17.28 -44.28
N ILE A 49 -72.85 18.40 -44.23
CA ILE A 49 -73.22 19.71 -44.82
C ILE A 49 -72.28 20.84 -44.32
N ARG A 50 -71.80 21.61 -45.32
CA ARG A 50 -71.31 23.01 -45.35
C ARG A 50 -70.02 23.42 -44.62
N ALA A 51 -69.08 23.84 -45.46
CA ALA A 51 -68.05 24.82 -45.15
C ALA A 51 -68.66 26.20 -44.82
N VAL A 52 -68.22 26.79 -43.71
CA VAL A 52 -68.32 28.22 -43.42
C VAL A 52 -66.98 28.67 -42.85
N SER A 53 -66.50 29.79 -43.37
CA SER A 53 -65.22 30.43 -43.11
C SER A 53 -65.11 31.08 -41.73
N ALA A 54 -63.86 31.13 -41.26
CA ALA A 54 -63.25 32.14 -40.39
C ALA A 54 -63.82 32.37 -38.99
N GLY A 55 -63.07 31.90 -37.98
CA GLY A 55 -63.19 32.31 -36.59
C GLY A 55 -61.94 31.88 -35.82
N GLY A 56 -61.11 32.84 -35.42
CA GLY A 56 -59.85 32.59 -34.73
C GLY A 56 -60.05 31.84 -33.41
N PHE A 57 -59.36 30.71 -33.27
CA PHE A 57 -59.14 30.05 -31.99
C PHE A 57 -57.67 30.18 -31.61
N SER A 58 -57.42 30.92 -30.53
CA SER A 58 -56.14 30.96 -29.83
C SER A 58 -55.75 29.53 -29.45
N ARG A 59 -54.75 28.97 -30.14
CA ARG A 59 -54.05 27.78 -29.70
C ARG A 59 -53.20 28.19 -28.51
N THR A 60 -53.68 27.93 -27.30
CA THR A 60 -52.83 27.86 -26.12
C THR A 60 -51.83 26.73 -26.38
N LEU A 61 -50.63 27.10 -26.83
CA LEU A 61 -49.48 26.20 -26.87
C LEU A 61 -49.23 25.77 -25.43
N VAL A 62 -49.68 24.57 -25.08
CA VAL A 62 -49.16 23.89 -23.88
C VAL A 62 -47.67 23.72 -24.15
N PRO A 63 -46.78 24.43 -23.42
CA PRO A 63 -45.36 24.20 -23.58
C PRO A 63 -45.11 22.71 -23.32
N PRO A 64 -44.26 22.03 -24.10
CA PRO A 64 -43.91 20.66 -23.80
C PRO A 64 -43.46 20.65 -22.34
N LEU A 65 -44.13 19.83 -21.51
CA LEU A 65 -43.72 19.57 -20.14
C LEU A 65 -42.21 19.35 -20.20
N LYS A 66 -41.46 20.29 -19.62
CA LYS A 66 -40.03 20.08 -19.38
C LYS A 66 -39.96 18.72 -18.71
N LYS A 67 -39.24 17.78 -19.32
CA LYS A 67 -38.71 16.63 -18.59
C LYS A 67 -37.74 17.19 -17.56
N ASP A 68 -38.27 17.73 -16.48
CA ASP A 68 -37.53 18.08 -15.28
C ASP A 68 -37.27 16.78 -14.52
N ALA A 69 -36.37 16.01 -15.10
CA ALA A 69 -35.48 15.09 -14.41
C ALA A 69 -34.22 15.10 -15.26
N THR A 70 -33.31 16.05 -14.99
CA THR A 70 -31.93 15.91 -15.46
C THR A 70 -31.44 14.55 -14.97
N GLU A 71 -31.38 13.58 -15.88
CA GLU A 71 -30.99 12.22 -15.59
C GLU A 71 -29.60 12.28 -14.94
N VAL A 72 -29.51 11.88 -13.67
CA VAL A 72 -28.26 12.00 -12.91
C VAL A 72 -27.22 11.14 -13.60
N LYS A 73 -26.23 11.78 -14.21
CA LYS A 73 -25.18 11.10 -14.98
C LYS A 73 -24.44 10.12 -14.07
N ARG A 74 -24.42 8.84 -14.43
CA ARG A 74 -23.77 7.76 -13.64
C ARG A 74 -22.71 7.04 -14.46
N SER A 75 -21.65 6.60 -13.78
CA SER A 75 -20.62 5.79 -14.43
C SER A 75 -21.14 4.38 -14.75
N LYS A 76 -20.57 3.71 -15.77
CA LYS A 76 -20.92 2.33 -16.14
C LYS A 76 -20.84 1.35 -14.96
N VAL A 77 -19.91 1.56 -14.03
CA VAL A 77 -19.73 0.70 -12.85
C VAL A 77 -20.89 0.83 -11.87
N GLU A 78 -21.53 2.00 -11.76
CA GLU A 78 -22.73 2.15 -10.93
C GLU A 78 -23.89 1.33 -11.49
N ILE A 79 -24.05 1.32 -12.82
CA ILE A 79 -25.09 0.52 -13.48
C ILE A 79 -24.81 -0.98 -13.29
N ILE A 80 -23.55 -1.40 -13.39
CA ILE A 80 -23.14 -2.79 -13.14
C ILE A 80 -23.45 -3.19 -11.69
N LYS A 81 -23.10 -2.36 -10.69
CA LYS A 81 -23.40 -2.64 -9.28
C LYS A 81 -24.91 -2.79 -9.04
N GLU A 82 -25.70 -1.87 -9.56
CA GLU A 82 -27.16 -1.89 -9.43
C GLU A 82 -27.79 -3.20 -9.93
N LYS A 83 -27.36 -3.66 -11.11
CA LYS A 83 -27.91 -4.84 -11.77
C LYS A 83 -27.30 -6.16 -11.30
N SER A 84 -26.43 -6.12 -10.29
CA SER A 84 -25.63 -7.28 -9.91
C SER A 84 -26.22 -8.19 -8.86
N ASN A 85 -27.39 -7.86 -8.30
CA ASN A 85 -27.94 -8.55 -7.13
C ASN A 85 -26.89 -8.70 -6.01
N PHE A 86 -26.37 -7.55 -5.58
CA PHE A 86 -25.28 -7.45 -4.60
C PHE A 86 -24.06 -8.28 -5.00
N LEU A 87 -23.54 -8.00 -6.21
CA LEU A 87 -22.27 -8.49 -6.76
C LEU A 87 -22.28 -9.93 -7.29
N ARG A 88 -23.43 -10.61 -7.36
CA ARG A 88 -23.55 -12.00 -7.86
C ARG A 88 -23.59 -12.10 -9.38
N TYR A 89 -24.40 -11.28 -10.05
CA TYR A 89 -24.76 -11.44 -11.46
C TYR A 89 -24.12 -10.35 -12.35
N PRO A 90 -23.65 -10.64 -13.57
CA PRO A 90 -23.55 -11.95 -14.24
C PRO A 90 -22.27 -12.72 -13.88
N LEU A 91 -21.58 -12.36 -12.80
CA LEU A 91 -20.32 -13.00 -12.42
C LEU A 91 -20.48 -14.51 -12.19
N ASN A 92 -21.56 -14.92 -11.53
CA ASN A 92 -21.92 -16.32 -11.31
C ASN A 92 -21.97 -17.15 -12.60
N GLU A 93 -22.63 -16.65 -13.65
CA GLU A 93 -22.71 -17.34 -14.95
C GLU A 93 -21.37 -17.32 -15.69
N GLU A 94 -20.67 -16.19 -15.63
CA GLU A 94 -19.40 -16.03 -16.32
C GLU A 94 -18.28 -16.88 -15.71
N LEU A 95 -18.32 -17.17 -14.40
CA LEU A 95 -17.30 -17.99 -13.73
C LEU A 95 -17.30 -19.44 -14.24
N VAL A 96 -18.43 -19.95 -14.70
CA VAL A 96 -18.58 -21.35 -15.15
C VAL A 96 -18.57 -21.50 -16.68
N SER A 97 -18.48 -20.41 -17.43
CA SER A 97 -18.38 -20.51 -18.90
C SER A 97 -17.02 -21.06 -19.35
N GLU A 98 -16.98 -21.72 -20.51
CA GLU A 98 -15.76 -22.33 -21.06
C GLU A 98 -14.70 -21.30 -21.51
N ALA A 99 -15.08 -20.03 -21.69
CA ALA A 99 -14.15 -18.99 -22.09
C ALA A 99 -13.05 -18.79 -21.03
N PRO A 100 -11.76 -18.62 -21.41
CA PRO A 100 -10.67 -18.40 -20.46
C PRO A 100 -10.74 -17.04 -19.74
N ASN A 101 -11.58 -16.13 -20.25
CA ASN A 101 -11.86 -14.81 -19.69
C ASN A 101 -13.34 -14.70 -19.29
N ILE A 102 -13.69 -13.55 -18.69
CA ILE A 102 -15.06 -13.16 -18.35
C ILE A 102 -15.42 -11.84 -19.03
N ASN A 103 -16.72 -11.57 -19.16
CA ASN A 103 -17.24 -10.34 -19.78
C ASN A 103 -16.93 -9.07 -18.94
N GLU A 104 -17.12 -7.89 -19.52
CA GLU A 104 -16.78 -6.60 -18.88
C GLU A 104 -17.49 -6.38 -17.52
N SER A 105 -18.77 -6.75 -17.42
CA SER A 105 -19.52 -6.63 -16.16
C SER A 105 -18.89 -7.51 -15.07
N ALA A 106 -18.62 -8.77 -15.39
CA ALA A 106 -17.97 -9.71 -14.49
C ALA A 106 -16.52 -9.29 -14.16
N VAL A 107 -15.77 -8.69 -15.10
CA VAL A 107 -14.45 -8.09 -14.83
C VAL A 107 -14.53 -6.99 -13.77
N GLN A 108 -15.61 -6.19 -13.74
CA GLN A 108 -15.79 -5.19 -12.68
C GLN A 108 -16.23 -5.81 -11.35
N LEU A 109 -17.15 -6.78 -11.38
CA LEU A 109 -17.70 -7.42 -10.19
C LEU A 109 -16.71 -8.32 -9.45
N ILE A 110 -15.87 -9.05 -10.18
CA ILE A 110 -14.89 -9.95 -9.57
C ILE A 110 -13.85 -9.21 -8.72
N LYS A 111 -13.66 -7.91 -8.97
CA LYS A 111 -12.80 -7.04 -8.14
C LYS A 111 -13.30 -6.94 -6.71
N PHE A 112 -14.61 -6.97 -6.48
CA PHE A 112 -15.18 -6.93 -5.13
C PHE A 112 -14.91 -8.23 -4.35
N HIS A 113 -14.74 -9.33 -5.07
CA HIS A 113 -14.34 -10.64 -4.55
C HIS A 113 -12.80 -10.79 -4.46
N GLY A 114 -12.07 -9.70 -4.68
CA GLY A 114 -10.62 -9.63 -4.50
C GLY A 114 -9.79 -10.18 -5.66
N SER A 115 -10.37 -10.37 -6.85
CA SER A 115 -9.62 -10.86 -8.02
C SER A 115 -9.64 -9.88 -9.21
N TYR A 116 -8.63 -9.96 -10.07
CA TYR A 116 -8.48 -9.17 -11.30
C TYR A 116 -8.14 -10.08 -12.45
N GLN A 117 -8.93 -10.03 -13.52
CA GLN A 117 -8.49 -10.53 -14.81
C GLN A 117 -7.31 -9.69 -15.32
N GLN A 118 -6.28 -10.37 -15.77
CA GLN A 118 -5.05 -9.82 -16.32
C GLN A 118 -4.74 -10.50 -17.65
N THR A 119 -3.86 -9.88 -18.41
CA THR A 119 -3.23 -10.46 -19.59
C THR A 119 -1.75 -10.23 -19.49
N ASP A 120 -0.95 -11.24 -19.81
CA ASP A 120 0.49 -11.05 -19.96
C ASP A 120 0.78 -10.14 -21.16
N ARG A 121 1.47 -9.03 -20.91
CA ARG A 121 1.80 -8.02 -21.93
C ARG A 121 3.19 -8.21 -22.53
N ASP A 122 3.99 -9.15 -22.02
CA ASP A 122 5.25 -9.52 -22.66
C ASP A 122 4.98 -10.41 -23.89
N VAL A 123 3.93 -11.24 -23.84
CA VAL A 123 3.47 -12.04 -24.98
C VAL A 123 2.70 -11.16 -25.96
N ARG A 124 3.29 -10.91 -27.14
CA ARG A 124 2.66 -10.13 -28.21
C ARG A 124 1.83 -11.02 -29.13
N GLY A 125 0.71 -10.50 -29.64
CA GLY A 125 -0.13 -11.19 -30.63
C GLY A 125 -1.10 -12.24 -30.07
N GLN A 126 -0.93 -12.69 -28.82
CA GLN A 126 -1.83 -13.63 -28.14
C GLN A 126 -2.25 -13.07 -26.78
N LYS A 127 -3.53 -13.24 -26.40
CA LYS A 127 -4.03 -12.85 -25.08
C LYS A 127 -4.05 -14.04 -24.14
N ASN A 128 -3.02 -14.14 -23.31
CA ASN A 128 -2.96 -15.13 -22.24
C ASN A 128 -3.65 -14.57 -21.00
N TYR A 129 -4.90 -14.97 -20.78
CA TYR A 129 -5.68 -14.54 -19.62
C TYR A 129 -5.26 -15.29 -18.36
N SER A 130 -5.15 -14.54 -17.28
CA SER A 130 -4.97 -15.07 -15.94
C SER A 130 -5.65 -14.15 -14.94
N PHE A 131 -5.70 -14.57 -13.68
CA PHE A 131 -6.31 -13.84 -12.59
C PHE A 131 -5.29 -13.63 -11.47
N MET A 132 -5.21 -12.40 -10.98
CA MET A 132 -4.55 -12.09 -9.71
C MET A 132 -5.60 -12.03 -8.62
N LEU A 133 -5.38 -12.75 -7.53
CA LEU A 133 -6.14 -12.58 -6.30
C LEU A 133 -5.33 -11.77 -5.29
N ARG A 134 -6.06 -11.07 -4.42
CA ARG A 134 -5.51 -10.30 -3.31
C ARG A 134 -6.26 -10.66 -2.04
N THR A 135 -5.51 -10.92 -0.98
CA THR A 135 -6.07 -11.22 0.33
C THR A 135 -6.49 -9.96 1.09
N LYS A 136 -7.30 -10.13 2.14
CA LYS A 136 -7.61 -9.16 3.18
C LYS A 136 -6.98 -9.67 4.48
N ASN A 137 -6.07 -8.89 5.04
CA ASN A 137 -5.28 -9.20 6.23
C ASN A 137 -5.19 -7.91 7.07
N PRO A 138 -6.22 -7.56 7.86
CA PRO A 138 -6.14 -6.40 8.74
C PRO A 138 -4.84 -6.45 9.56
N CYS A 139 -4.18 -5.30 9.73
CA CYS A 139 -2.89 -5.19 10.43
C CYS A 139 -1.71 -5.91 9.75
N GLY A 140 -1.93 -6.56 8.60
CA GLY A 140 -0.94 -7.43 7.99
C GLY A 140 -0.80 -8.80 8.62
N LYS A 141 -1.60 -9.13 9.64
CA LYS A 141 -1.53 -10.40 10.35
C LYS A 141 -1.92 -11.57 9.43
N VAL A 142 -1.12 -12.61 9.45
CA VAL A 142 -1.30 -13.83 8.66
C VAL A 142 -1.06 -15.01 9.59
N PRO A 143 -2.10 -15.79 9.91
CA PRO A 143 -1.95 -17.04 10.63
C PRO A 143 -1.05 -18.02 9.88
N ASN A 144 -0.30 -18.85 10.60
CA ASN A 144 0.57 -19.89 10.04
C ASN A 144 -0.13 -20.70 8.93
N GLN A 145 -1.33 -21.21 9.23
CA GLN A 145 -2.14 -22.00 8.30
C GLN A 145 -2.41 -21.27 6.98
N LEU A 146 -2.73 -19.97 7.04
CA LEU A 146 -2.98 -19.17 5.85
C LEU A 146 -1.70 -18.97 5.04
N TYR A 147 -0.55 -18.76 5.70
CA TYR A 147 0.72 -18.63 5.00
C TYR A 147 1.05 -19.91 4.21
N LEU A 148 0.95 -21.08 4.85
CA LEU A 148 1.24 -22.37 4.21
C LEU A 148 0.30 -22.63 3.01
N ALA A 149 -0.99 -22.33 3.16
CA ALA A 149 -1.95 -22.44 2.07
C ALA A 149 -1.60 -21.49 0.90
N MET A 150 -1.31 -20.23 1.18
CA MET A 150 -0.94 -19.24 0.17
C MET A 150 0.35 -19.62 -0.56
N ASP A 151 1.34 -20.14 0.16
CA ASP A 151 2.60 -20.60 -0.39
C ASP A 151 2.41 -21.78 -1.35
N THR A 152 1.62 -22.79 -0.97
CA THR A 152 1.27 -23.94 -1.82
C THR A 152 0.47 -23.51 -3.05
N LEU A 153 -0.56 -22.68 -2.87
CA LEU A 153 -1.40 -22.19 -3.97
C LEU A 153 -0.59 -21.43 -5.03
N ALA A 154 0.46 -20.72 -4.61
CA ALA A 154 1.31 -19.98 -5.53
C ALA A 154 2.09 -20.91 -6.47
N ASP A 155 2.50 -22.09 -6.00
CA ASP A 155 3.25 -23.07 -6.80
C ASP A 155 2.31 -23.92 -7.67
N GLU A 156 1.16 -24.34 -7.13
CA GLU A 156 0.24 -25.24 -7.83
C GLU A 156 -0.62 -24.52 -8.88
N PHE A 157 -1.08 -23.31 -8.58
CA PHE A 157 -2.06 -22.59 -9.41
C PHE A 157 -1.59 -21.21 -9.85
N GLY A 158 -0.51 -20.69 -9.26
CA GLY A 158 0.07 -19.40 -9.61
C GLY A 158 1.27 -19.51 -10.55
N ILE A 159 2.18 -18.56 -10.43
CA ILE A 159 3.46 -18.51 -11.15
C ILE A 159 4.66 -18.77 -10.22
N GLY A 160 4.46 -19.49 -9.12
CA GLY A 160 5.49 -19.82 -8.14
C GLY A 160 5.96 -18.64 -7.28
N THR A 161 5.17 -17.56 -7.19
CA THR A 161 5.52 -16.39 -6.38
C THR A 161 4.35 -15.83 -5.59
N LEU A 162 4.67 -15.34 -4.38
CA LEU A 162 3.81 -14.46 -3.60
C LEU A 162 4.32 -13.02 -3.72
N ARG A 163 3.39 -12.07 -3.65
CA ARG A 163 3.71 -10.64 -3.70
C ARG A 163 3.12 -9.91 -2.50
N LEU A 164 3.97 -9.57 -1.54
CA LEU A 164 3.65 -8.73 -0.37
C LEU A 164 3.34 -7.32 -0.85
N THR A 165 2.28 -6.68 -0.35
CA THR A 165 1.83 -5.39 -0.89
C THR A 165 2.07 -4.22 0.05
N THR A 166 2.03 -3.01 -0.52
CA THR A 166 2.06 -1.73 0.21
C THR A 166 0.88 -1.51 1.16
N ARG A 167 -0.04 -2.47 1.25
CA ARG A 167 -1.18 -2.46 2.15
C ARG A 167 -1.28 -3.72 2.99
N GLN A 168 -0.14 -4.37 3.24
CA GLN A 168 -0.06 -5.50 4.16
C GLN A 168 -0.92 -6.70 3.74
N THR A 169 -0.91 -7.05 2.46
CA THR A 169 -1.63 -8.22 1.94
C THR A 169 -0.74 -9.04 1.02
N PHE A 170 -1.17 -10.24 0.66
CA PHE A 170 -0.63 -10.97 -0.48
C PHE A 170 -1.32 -10.58 -1.78
N GLN A 171 -0.60 -10.75 -2.88
CA GLN A 171 -1.14 -11.00 -4.21
C GLN A 171 -0.54 -12.28 -4.75
N LEU A 172 -1.39 -13.12 -5.34
CA LEU A 172 -1.00 -14.32 -6.06
C LEU A 172 -1.43 -14.13 -7.51
N HIS A 173 -0.47 -14.22 -8.43
CA HIS A 173 -0.64 -13.90 -9.85
C HIS A 173 -0.70 -15.17 -10.69
N GLY A 174 -1.35 -15.08 -11.86
CA GLY A 174 -1.26 -16.12 -12.89
C GLY A 174 -2.29 -17.24 -12.79
N VAL A 175 -3.28 -17.13 -11.90
CA VAL A 175 -4.31 -18.17 -11.73
C VAL A 175 -5.19 -18.26 -12.97
N LEU A 176 -5.31 -19.44 -13.56
CA LEU A 176 -6.23 -19.66 -14.66
C LEU A 176 -7.68 -19.65 -14.18
N LYS A 177 -8.61 -19.17 -15.01
CA LYS A 177 -10.05 -19.07 -14.66
C LYS A 177 -10.60 -20.37 -14.08
N LYS A 178 -10.31 -21.51 -14.75
CA LYS A 178 -10.76 -22.84 -14.36
C LYS A 178 -10.34 -23.25 -12.93
N ASN A 179 -9.27 -22.67 -12.40
CA ASN A 179 -8.76 -22.95 -11.07
C ASN A 179 -9.17 -21.89 -10.04
N LEU A 180 -9.78 -20.79 -10.46
CA LEU A 180 -10.03 -19.64 -9.60
C LEU A 180 -10.93 -19.97 -8.41
N LYS A 181 -11.99 -20.77 -8.63
CA LYS A 181 -12.88 -21.19 -7.54
C LYS A 181 -12.16 -22.07 -6.53
N THR A 182 -11.37 -23.05 -7.00
CA THR A 182 -10.53 -23.90 -6.14
C THR A 182 -9.64 -23.03 -5.26
N VAL A 183 -8.87 -22.12 -5.86
CA VAL A 183 -7.92 -21.26 -5.14
C VAL A 183 -8.64 -20.38 -4.09
N LEU A 184 -9.72 -19.68 -4.45
CA LEU A 184 -10.43 -18.82 -3.50
C LEU A 184 -11.08 -19.63 -2.37
N SER A 185 -11.68 -20.79 -2.69
CA SER A 185 -12.25 -21.68 -1.68
C SER A 185 -11.19 -22.20 -0.70
N THR A 186 -9.98 -22.52 -1.18
CA THR A 186 -8.85 -22.95 -0.34
C THR A 186 -8.41 -21.81 0.59
N VAL A 187 -8.33 -20.58 0.09
CA VAL A 187 -8.03 -19.40 0.93
C VAL A 187 -9.09 -19.26 2.03
N ILE A 188 -10.37 -19.34 1.68
CA ILE A 188 -11.49 -19.20 2.62
C ILE A 188 -11.44 -20.30 3.70
N LYS A 189 -11.17 -21.55 3.31
CA LYS A 189 -11.12 -22.71 4.21
C LYS A 189 -9.85 -22.76 5.08
N ASN A 190 -8.87 -21.88 4.84
CA ASN A 190 -7.61 -21.79 5.59
C ASN A 190 -7.44 -20.43 6.28
N MET A 191 -8.50 -19.95 6.95
CA MET A 191 -8.50 -18.70 7.74
C MET A 191 -8.26 -17.40 6.94
N GLY A 192 -8.35 -17.46 5.62
CA GLY A 192 -8.14 -16.31 4.73
C GLY A 192 -9.43 -15.72 4.18
N SER A 193 -9.30 -14.53 3.59
CA SER A 193 -10.37 -13.91 2.80
C SER A 193 -9.77 -13.06 1.68
N THR A 194 -10.49 -12.94 0.57
CA THR A 194 -10.21 -11.97 -0.52
C THR A 194 -11.34 -10.93 -0.64
N LEU A 195 -12.40 -11.03 0.17
CA LEU A 195 -13.56 -10.15 0.12
C LEU A 195 -13.16 -8.70 0.38
N GLY A 196 -13.54 -7.78 -0.51
CA GLY A 196 -13.25 -6.36 -0.37
C GLY A 196 -11.77 -5.99 -0.50
N ALA A 197 -10.88 -6.94 -0.81
CA ALA A 197 -9.48 -6.62 -1.09
C ALA A 197 -9.35 -5.63 -2.26
N CYS A 198 -10.34 -5.64 -3.16
CA CYS A 198 -10.53 -4.67 -4.23
C CYS A 198 -11.98 -4.17 -4.37
N GLY A 199 -12.40 -3.74 -5.57
CA GLY A 199 -13.72 -3.12 -5.76
C GLY A 199 -13.83 -1.69 -5.22
N ASP A 200 -15.07 -1.19 -5.22
CA ASP A 200 -15.48 0.09 -4.62
C ASP A 200 -15.97 -0.13 -3.19
N LEU A 201 -15.04 -0.62 -2.36
CA LEU A 201 -15.20 -1.02 -0.97
C LEU A 201 -14.08 -0.45 -0.11
N ASN A 202 -14.23 -0.57 1.21
CA ASN A 202 -13.10 -0.47 2.13
C ASN A 202 -12.04 -1.52 1.76
N ARG A 203 -10.79 -1.08 1.63
CA ARG A 203 -9.63 -1.95 1.37
C ARG A 203 -9.08 -2.50 2.67
N ASN A 204 -7.98 -3.25 2.58
CA ASN A 204 -7.26 -3.68 3.77
C ASN A 204 -6.93 -2.50 4.68
N VAL A 205 -7.22 -2.64 5.97
CA VAL A 205 -7.00 -1.61 7.00
C VAL A 205 -5.59 -1.82 7.55
N LEU A 206 -4.77 -0.77 7.49
CA LEU A 206 -3.39 -0.84 7.95
C LEU A 206 -3.31 -0.68 9.47
N ALA A 207 -2.30 -1.29 10.07
CA ALA A 207 -1.90 -1.07 11.45
C ALA A 207 -0.37 -1.28 11.58
N PRO A 208 0.26 -0.86 12.70
CA PRO A 208 1.65 -1.21 13.00
C PRO A 208 1.85 -2.72 12.87
N ALA A 209 2.77 -3.12 12.00
CA ALA A 209 2.96 -4.53 11.64
C ALA A 209 3.71 -5.33 12.72
N ALA A 210 4.50 -4.63 13.54
CA ALA A 210 5.30 -5.27 14.59
C ALA A 210 4.41 -5.87 15.69
N PRO A 211 4.69 -7.11 16.14
CA PRO A 211 3.92 -7.81 17.17
C PRO A 211 4.31 -7.35 18.59
N TYR A 212 4.41 -6.02 18.81
CA TYR A 212 4.66 -5.48 20.14
C TYR A 212 3.45 -5.68 21.04
N VAL A 213 3.67 -6.05 22.31
CA VAL A 213 2.60 -6.17 23.32
C VAL A 213 2.27 -4.85 24.03
N ARG A 214 2.81 -3.74 23.54
CA ARG A 214 2.52 -2.40 24.06
C ARG A 214 1.04 -2.07 23.85
N LYS A 215 0.39 -1.53 24.90
CA LYS A 215 -1.07 -1.35 24.94
C LYS A 215 -1.64 -0.56 23.75
N ASP A 216 -1.00 0.54 23.39
CA ASP A 216 -1.38 1.40 22.26
C ASP A 216 -1.23 0.69 20.90
N ILE A 217 -0.18 -0.12 20.71
CA ILE A 217 0.04 -0.90 19.49
C ILE A 217 -1.00 -2.00 19.35
N LEU A 218 -1.25 -2.77 20.42
CA LEU A 218 -2.31 -3.79 20.43
C LEU A 218 -3.68 -3.15 20.19
N PHE A 219 -3.95 -2.00 20.81
CA PHE A 219 -5.20 -1.27 20.61
C PHE A 219 -5.35 -0.72 19.19
N ALA A 220 -4.27 -0.23 18.57
CA ALA A 220 -4.26 0.17 17.16
C ALA A 220 -4.60 -1.02 16.23
N GLN A 221 -4.01 -2.19 16.50
CA GLN A 221 -4.28 -3.41 15.74
C GLN A 221 -5.72 -3.89 15.92
N GLN A 222 -6.22 -3.99 17.16
CA GLN A 222 -7.60 -4.36 17.44
C GLN A 222 -8.60 -3.40 16.78
N THR A 223 -8.32 -2.10 16.84
CA THR A 223 -9.16 -1.08 16.19
C THR A 223 -9.17 -1.25 14.67
N ALA A 224 -8.04 -1.55 14.05
CA ALA A 224 -7.96 -1.82 12.62
C ALA A 224 -8.75 -3.08 12.22
N GLU A 225 -8.69 -4.14 13.02
CA GLU A 225 -9.50 -5.36 12.85
C GLU A 225 -10.98 -5.06 12.98
N ASN A 226 -11.39 -4.31 14.02
CA ASN A 226 -12.77 -3.90 14.25
C ASN A 226 -13.33 -3.04 13.10
N ILE A 227 -12.55 -2.09 12.58
CA ILE A 227 -12.94 -1.27 11.43
C ILE A 227 -13.03 -2.13 10.16
N ALA A 228 -12.10 -3.06 9.96
CA ALA A 228 -12.14 -3.97 8.82
C ALA A 228 -13.37 -4.87 8.86
N ALA A 229 -13.77 -5.32 10.05
CA ALA A 229 -14.95 -6.13 10.32
C ALA A 229 -16.23 -5.30 10.08
N LEU A 230 -16.35 -4.12 10.71
CA LEU A 230 -17.44 -3.15 10.54
C LEU A 230 -17.78 -2.93 9.05
N LEU A 231 -16.76 -2.72 8.23
CA LEU A 231 -16.87 -2.38 6.82
C LEU A 231 -16.73 -3.60 5.89
N THR A 232 -17.00 -4.81 6.37
CA THR A 232 -17.13 -6.00 5.52
C THR A 232 -18.50 -6.01 4.82
N PRO A 233 -18.58 -6.38 3.53
CA PRO A 233 -19.86 -6.62 2.86
C PRO A 233 -20.68 -7.72 3.54
N GLN A 234 -21.96 -7.48 3.77
CA GLN A 234 -22.86 -8.38 4.52
C GLN A 234 -23.83 -9.18 3.63
N SER A 235 -23.85 -8.93 2.31
CA SER A 235 -24.84 -9.53 1.40
C SER A 235 -24.74 -11.04 1.19
N GLY A 236 -23.66 -11.70 1.65
CA GLY A 236 -23.46 -13.15 1.50
C GLY A 236 -22.92 -13.61 0.14
N ALA A 237 -22.89 -12.74 -0.88
CA ALA A 237 -22.51 -13.10 -2.25
C ALA A 237 -21.13 -13.79 -2.35
N TYR A 238 -20.21 -13.42 -1.48
CA TYR A 238 -18.87 -14.00 -1.46
C TYR A 238 -18.89 -15.49 -1.15
N TYR A 239 -19.63 -15.93 -0.12
CA TYR A 239 -19.69 -17.35 0.21
C TYR A 239 -20.58 -18.14 -0.76
N ASP A 240 -21.65 -17.52 -1.28
CA ASP A 240 -22.47 -18.13 -2.33
C ASP A 240 -21.64 -18.54 -3.55
N LEU A 241 -20.72 -17.68 -4.00
CA LEU A 241 -19.93 -17.92 -5.22
C LEU A 241 -18.76 -18.88 -5.01
N TRP A 242 -18.05 -18.76 -3.89
CA TRP A 242 -16.73 -19.39 -3.73
C TRP A 242 -16.75 -20.66 -2.87
N VAL A 243 -17.75 -20.82 -2.00
CA VAL A 243 -17.93 -22.01 -1.15
C VAL A 243 -19.38 -22.51 -1.17
N ASP A 244 -20.13 -22.17 -2.22
CA ASP A 244 -21.50 -22.68 -2.46
C ASP A 244 -22.46 -22.43 -1.28
N GLY A 245 -22.26 -21.32 -0.57
CA GLY A 245 -23.08 -20.93 0.60
C GLY A 245 -22.73 -21.67 1.90
N GLU A 246 -21.67 -22.47 1.92
CA GLU A 246 -21.17 -23.12 3.14
C GLU A 246 -20.87 -22.07 4.22
N LYS A 247 -21.37 -22.28 5.44
CA LYS A 247 -21.00 -21.47 6.60
C LYS A 247 -19.58 -21.79 7.00
N ILE A 248 -18.70 -20.81 6.89
CA ILE A 248 -17.30 -20.92 7.32
C ILE A 248 -17.19 -20.49 8.77
N MET A 249 -16.58 -21.32 9.60
CA MET A 249 -16.29 -20.94 10.99
C MET A 249 -15.31 -19.77 10.99
N SER A 250 -15.70 -18.69 11.64
CA SER A 250 -14.84 -17.53 11.90
C SER A 250 -14.96 -17.16 13.36
N ALA A 251 -13.96 -16.46 13.89
CA ALA A 251 -14.04 -15.93 15.25
C ALA A 251 -15.28 -15.06 15.39
N GLU A 252 -15.94 -15.13 16.56
CA GLU A 252 -17.10 -14.30 16.83
C GLU A 252 -16.71 -12.82 16.74
N GLU A 253 -17.50 -12.06 15.98
CA GLU A 253 -17.24 -10.64 15.81
C GLU A 253 -17.49 -9.89 17.13
N PRO A 254 -16.59 -8.98 17.55
CA PRO A 254 -16.77 -8.25 18.80
C PRO A 254 -18.14 -7.57 18.90
N PRO A 255 -18.84 -7.66 20.05
CA PRO A 255 -20.19 -7.08 20.21
C PRO A 255 -20.26 -5.59 19.87
N GLU A 256 -19.19 -4.84 20.12
CA GLU A 256 -19.06 -3.42 19.77
C GLU A 256 -19.17 -3.18 18.25
N VAL A 257 -18.63 -4.07 17.42
CA VAL A 257 -18.67 -3.95 15.96
C VAL A 257 -20.09 -4.21 15.47
N THR A 258 -20.72 -5.28 15.95
CA THR A 258 -22.12 -5.60 15.64
C THR A 258 -23.06 -4.47 16.06
N LYS A 259 -22.88 -3.94 17.28
CA LYS A 259 -23.64 -2.81 17.80
C LYS A 259 -23.46 -1.56 16.93
N ALA A 260 -22.22 -1.17 16.63
CA ALA A 260 -21.93 0.01 15.82
C ALA A 260 -22.40 -0.15 14.37
N ARG A 261 -22.32 -1.37 13.79
CA ARG A 261 -22.86 -1.66 12.46
C ARG A 261 -24.37 -1.51 12.43
N ASN A 262 -25.08 -2.05 13.42
CA ASN A 262 -26.54 -2.09 13.45
C ASN A 262 -27.17 -0.76 13.90
N ASP A 263 -26.41 0.08 14.60
CA ASP A 263 -26.85 1.41 14.97
C ASP A 263 -27.28 2.22 13.73
N ASN A 264 -28.47 2.78 13.80
CA ASN A 264 -29.04 3.67 12.78
C ASN A 264 -29.61 4.95 13.41
N SER A 265 -29.16 5.32 14.61
CA SER A 265 -29.68 6.47 15.36
C SER A 265 -29.60 7.79 14.58
N HIS A 266 -28.70 7.88 13.61
CA HIS A 266 -28.43 9.07 12.80
C HIS A 266 -28.61 8.85 11.30
N GLY A 267 -29.47 7.89 10.90
CA GLY A 267 -29.78 7.64 9.49
C GLY A 267 -28.58 7.18 8.66
N THR A 268 -27.65 6.46 9.28
CA THR A 268 -26.43 5.98 8.63
C THR A 268 -26.66 4.75 7.75
N ASN A 269 -27.72 4.01 8.01
CA ASN A 269 -27.95 2.69 7.42
C ASN A 269 -29.20 2.67 6.54
N PHE A 270 -29.22 1.68 5.64
CA PHE A 270 -30.42 1.27 4.92
C PHE A 270 -31.08 0.12 5.70
N PRO A 271 -32.14 0.38 6.50
CA PRO A 271 -32.90 -0.70 7.13
C PRO A 271 -33.45 -1.58 6.00
N ASP A 272 -33.41 -2.90 6.17
CA ASP A 272 -33.85 -3.91 5.19
C ASP A 272 -32.94 -4.14 3.97
N SER A 273 -31.80 -3.44 3.84
CA SER A 273 -30.84 -3.78 2.80
C SER A 273 -29.96 -4.97 3.22
N PRO A 274 -29.67 -5.93 2.31
CA PRO A 274 -28.60 -6.91 2.52
C PRO A 274 -27.23 -6.30 2.81
N GLU A 275 -27.05 -5.03 2.48
CA GLU A 275 -25.86 -4.24 2.78
C GLU A 275 -26.27 -3.01 3.61
N PRO A 276 -26.35 -3.11 4.95
CA PRO A 276 -26.91 -2.05 5.78
C PRO A 276 -26.09 -0.75 5.70
N ILE A 277 -24.75 -0.84 5.62
CA ILE A 277 -23.87 0.32 5.46
C ILE A 277 -23.65 0.65 3.98
N TYR A 278 -23.36 -0.35 3.14
CA TYR A 278 -22.94 -0.08 1.76
C TYR A 278 -24.11 0.29 0.83
N GLY A 279 -25.29 -0.27 1.08
CA GLY A 279 -26.44 -0.23 0.18
C GLY A 279 -26.15 -0.87 -1.19
N THR A 280 -27.12 -0.82 -2.09
CA THR A 280 -27.03 -1.41 -3.44
C THR A 280 -25.84 -0.89 -4.26
N GLN A 281 -25.49 0.39 -4.08
CA GLN A 281 -24.46 1.05 -4.88
C GLN A 281 -23.06 0.97 -4.28
N TYR A 282 -22.88 0.38 -3.08
CA TYR A 282 -21.61 0.41 -2.36
C TYR A 282 -21.00 1.82 -2.31
N LEU A 283 -19.68 1.96 -2.22
CA LEU A 283 -19.04 3.27 -2.26
C LEU A 283 -18.83 3.76 -3.72
N PRO A 284 -18.60 5.08 -3.93
CA PRO A 284 -18.26 5.62 -5.25
C PRO A 284 -16.90 5.13 -5.78
N ARG A 285 -16.00 4.71 -4.88
CA ARG A 285 -14.67 4.21 -5.20
C ARG A 285 -14.08 3.40 -4.04
N LYS A 286 -12.86 2.88 -4.26
CA LYS A 286 -12.02 2.33 -3.19
C LYS A 286 -11.90 3.31 -2.02
N PHE A 287 -11.96 2.79 -0.81
CA PHE A 287 -11.78 3.53 0.44
C PHE A 287 -10.65 2.89 1.25
N LYS A 288 -9.74 3.69 1.81
CA LYS A 288 -8.52 3.21 2.46
C LYS A 288 -8.40 3.81 3.86
N ILE A 289 -8.17 2.94 4.83
CA ILE A 289 -8.01 3.35 6.23
C ILE A 289 -6.65 2.85 6.73
N ALA A 290 -5.98 3.65 7.55
CA ALA A 290 -4.80 3.26 8.31
C ALA A 290 -4.99 3.66 9.76
N VAL A 291 -4.63 2.77 10.68
CA VAL A 291 -4.59 2.99 12.11
C VAL A 291 -3.13 2.94 12.55
N THR A 292 -2.73 3.75 13.52
CA THR A 292 -1.38 3.70 14.10
C THR A 292 -1.38 4.22 15.53
N ALA A 293 -0.27 4.06 16.24
CA ALA A 293 0.00 4.75 17.49
C ALA A 293 0.74 6.06 17.23
N ALA A 294 0.63 7.01 18.16
CA ALA A 294 1.32 8.29 18.06
C ALA A 294 2.82 8.12 17.79
N GLY A 295 3.34 8.84 16.79
CA GLY A 295 4.75 8.81 16.38
C GLY A 295 5.09 7.76 15.31
N ASP A 296 4.38 6.64 15.22
CA ASP A 296 4.67 5.61 14.22
C ASP A 296 3.95 5.89 12.89
N ASN A 297 4.73 6.15 11.82
CA ASN A 297 4.21 6.36 10.47
C ASN A 297 4.65 5.29 9.47
N SER A 298 4.90 4.05 9.93
CA SER A 298 5.11 2.90 9.03
C SER A 298 3.96 2.72 8.02
N VAL A 299 2.74 3.13 8.40
CA VAL A 299 1.51 3.00 7.60
C VAL A 299 1.31 4.09 6.53
N ASP A 300 2.20 5.09 6.47
CA ASP A 300 2.12 6.23 5.55
C ASP A 300 0.73 6.91 5.64
N ILE A 301 0.39 7.33 6.86
CA ILE A 301 -0.97 7.62 7.33
C ILE A 301 -1.68 8.67 6.46
N LEU A 302 -0.96 9.73 6.09
CA LEU A 302 -1.47 10.90 5.35
C LEU A 302 -1.94 10.56 3.93
N THR A 303 -1.66 9.35 3.42
CA THR A 303 -2.04 8.92 2.08
C THR A 303 -3.40 8.21 2.00
N ASN A 304 -4.04 7.99 3.16
CA ASN A 304 -5.28 7.22 3.31
C ASN A 304 -6.52 8.11 3.28
N ASP A 305 -7.68 7.54 2.91
CA ASP A 305 -8.94 8.26 3.00
C ASP A 305 -9.24 8.62 4.47
N ILE A 306 -8.95 7.71 5.41
CA ILE A 306 -8.93 7.98 6.86
C ILE A 306 -7.59 7.54 7.46
N GLY A 307 -6.98 8.42 8.25
CA GLY A 307 -5.91 8.09 9.19
C GLY A 307 -6.44 8.13 10.62
N VAL A 308 -6.15 7.11 11.42
CA VAL A 308 -6.55 7.02 12.83
C VAL A 308 -5.30 6.88 13.67
N VAL A 309 -5.16 7.71 14.70
CA VAL A 309 -3.99 7.71 15.58
C VAL A 309 -4.47 7.49 17.01
N VAL A 310 -4.02 6.41 17.63
CA VAL A 310 -4.25 6.15 19.06
C VAL A 310 -3.58 7.26 19.86
N VAL A 311 -4.36 7.87 20.74
CA VAL A 311 -3.90 8.81 21.76
C VAL A 311 -4.01 8.13 23.10
N SER A 312 -2.92 8.15 23.85
CA SER A 312 -2.83 7.59 25.20
C SER A 312 -2.65 8.70 26.24
N ASP A 313 -2.96 8.38 27.50
CA ASP A 313 -2.58 9.20 28.63
C ASP A 313 -1.07 9.04 28.97
N ASP A 314 -0.61 9.78 29.98
CA ASP A 314 0.79 9.75 30.41
C ASP A 314 1.23 8.39 30.96
N ALA A 315 0.28 7.53 31.36
CA ALA A 315 0.53 6.16 31.81
C ALA A 315 0.57 5.15 30.65
N GLY A 316 0.35 5.60 29.40
CA GLY A 316 0.34 4.77 28.21
C GLY A 316 -0.98 4.02 27.98
N GLU A 317 -2.06 4.37 28.68
CA GLU A 317 -3.38 3.79 28.49
C GLU A 317 -4.12 4.50 27.34
N PRO A 318 -4.66 3.78 26.33
CA PRO A 318 -5.41 4.40 25.26
C PRO A 318 -6.68 5.10 25.76
N VAL A 319 -6.84 6.38 25.41
CA VAL A 319 -8.00 7.21 25.80
C VAL A 319 -8.90 7.58 24.61
N GLY A 320 -8.37 7.55 23.39
CA GLY A 320 -9.15 7.83 22.19
C GLY A 320 -8.30 7.97 20.95
N PHE A 321 -8.81 8.71 19.97
CA PHE A 321 -8.22 8.76 18.65
C PHE A 321 -8.24 10.16 18.04
N ASN A 322 -7.10 10.54 17.48
CA ASN A 322 -7.02 11.60 16.49
C ASN A 322 -7.35 11.05 15.11
N ILE A 323 -8.11 11.81 14.32
CA ILE A 323 -8.56 11.40 12.99
C ILE A 323 -8.06 12.38 11.92
N TYR A 324 -7.52 11.84 10.84
CA TYR A 324 -7.20 12.54 9.60
C TYR A 324 -8.12 12.07 8.47
N VAL A 325 -8.46 12.94 7.50
CA VAL A 325 -9.31 12.59 6.36
C VAL A 325 -8.85 13.17 5.03
N GLY A 326 -9.10 12.46 3.93
CA GLY A 326 -8.98 13.02 2.58
C GLY A 326 -7.63 12.84 1.88
N GLY A 327 -6.81 11.88 2.32
CA GLY A 327 -5.57 11.53 1.65
C GLY A 327 -5.78 10.71 0.37
N GLY A 328 -4.84 10.80 -0.57
CA GLY A 328 -4.80 9.86 -1.69
C GLY A 328 -3.89 10.21 -2.84
N MET A 329 -3.16 9.20 -3.31
CA MET A 329 -2.09 9.36 -4.32
C MET A 329 -2.56 9.49 -5.77
N GLY A 330 -3.64 8.81 -6.16
CA GLY A 330 -3.96 8.64 -7.59
C GLY A 330 -4.19 9.96 -8.34
N ARG A 331 -3.45 10.17 -9.43
CA ARG A 331 -3.61 11.26 -10.40
C ARG A 331 -3.51 10.72 -11.83
N THR A 332 -3.77 11.58 -12.81
CA THR A 332 -3.62 11.28 -14.24
C THR A 332 -2.64 12.29 -14.86
N HIS A 333 -1.72 11.82 -15.71
CA HIS A 333 -0.81 12.72 -16.44
C HIS A 333 -1.60 13.70 -17.32
N ARG A 334 -1.16 14.96 -17.34
CA ARG A 334 -1.76 16.05 -18.14
C ARG A 334 -3.23 16.35 -17.81
N VAL A 335 -3.68 15.96 -16.62
CA VAL A 335 -5.00 16.30 -16.07
C VAL A 335 -4.76 16.88 -14.67
N GLU A 336 -4.46 18.17 -14.62
CA GLU A 336 -4.02 18.88 -13.41
C GLU A 336 -5.09 18.95 -12.33
N THR A 337 -6.36 18.81 -12.69
CA THR A 337 -7.50 18.65 -11.76
C THR A 337 -7.47 17.32 -11.01
N THR A 338 -6.53 16.42 -11.32
CA THR A 338 -6.26 15.21 -10.54
C THR A 338 -4.86 15.28 -9.93
N PHE A 339 -4.78 15.25 -8.60
CA PHE A 339 -3.55 15.55 -7.85
C PHE A 339 -3.42 14.64 -6.63
N PRO A 340 -2.20 14.25 -6.20
CA PRO A 340 -2.03 13.63 -4.89
C PRO A 340 -2.39 14.63 -3.78
N ARG A 341 -2.87 14.13 -2.64
CA ARG A 341 -3.29 14.98 -1.51
C ARG A 341 -2.95 14.31 -0.19
N LEU A 342 -2.50 15.08 0.79
CA LEU A 342 -2.39 14.66 2.18
C LEU A 342 -3.77 14.70 2.87
N ALA A 343 -3.94 13.91 3.92
CA ALA A 343 -5.12 13.93 4.76
C ALA A 343 -5.05 15.11 5.74
N ASP A 344 -6.18 15.80 5.96
CA ASP A 344 -6.27 16.91 6.92
C ASP A 344 -6.65 16.41 8.31
N PRO A 345 -6.18 17.05 9.40
CA PRO A 345 -6.69 16.82 10.74
C PRO A 345 -8.19 17.12 10.82
N LEU A 346 -9.00 16.13 11.18
CA LEU A 346 -10.45 16.28 11.35
C LEU A 346 -10.78 16.73 12.77
N GLY A 347 -10.27 16.01 13.77
CA GLY A 347 -10.57 16.20 15.19
C GLY A 347 -10.21 14.96 16.01
N TYR A 348 -10.64 14.96 17.27
CA TYR A 348 -10.46 13.85 18.21
C TYR A 348 -11.81 13.22 18.57
N VAL A 349 -11.80 11.92 18.86
CA VAL A 349 -12.94 11.19 19.46
C VAL A 349 -12.49 10.31 20.64
N PRO A 350 -13.33 10.15 21.68
CA PRO A 350 -13.16 9.11 22.69
C PRO A 350 -13.08 7.71 22.09
N LYS A 351 -12.43 6.77 22.79
CA LYS A 351 -12.14 5.44 22.24
C LYS A 351 -13.38 4.63 21.88
N GLU A 352 -14.45 4.76 22.65
CA GLU A 352 -15.74 4.09 22.45
C GLU A 352 -16.50 4.56 21.20
N ASP A 353 -16.14 5.72 20.66
CA ASP A 353 -16.83 6.35 19.55
C ASP A 353 -16.26 6.00 18.17
N ILE A 354 -15.09 5.37 18.13
CA ILE A 354 -14.30 5.24 16.91
C ILE A 354 -15.08 4.60 15.76
N LEU A 355 -15.83 3.53 16.03
CA LEU A 355 -16.59 2.83 14.98
C LEU A 355 -17.75 3.68 14.43
N TYR A 356 -18.40 4.48 15.28
CA TYR A 356 -19.47 5.40 14.88
C TYR A 356 -18.92 6.55 14.04
N ALA A 357 -17.79 7.13 14.46
CA ALA A 357 -17.10 8.19 13.70
C ALA A 357 -16.61 7.68 12.33
N ILE A 358 -16.01 6.49 12.28
CA ILE A 358 -15.60 5.86 11.01
C ILE A 358 -16.81 5.63 10.09
N LYS A 359 -17.90 5.05 10.62
CA LYS A 359 -19.14 4.84 9.86
C LYS A 359 -19.67 6.16 9.31
N ALA A 360 -19.71 7.22 10.12
CA ALA A 360 -20.17 8.55 9.72
C ALA A 360 -19.35 9.15 8.56
N ILE A 361 -18.02 9.01 8.59
CA ILE A 361 -17.13 9.45 7.51
C ILE A 361 -17.40 8.64 6.22
N VAL A 362 -17.52 7.32 6.34
CA VAL A 362 -17.81 6.43 5.21
C VAL A 362 -19.17 6.74 4.59
N VAL A 363 -20.20 6.98 5.40
CA VAL A 363 -21.55 7.37 4.96
C VAL A 363 -21.52 8.72 4.25
N THR A 364 -20.79 9.70 4.79
CA THR A 364 -20.62 11.00 4.13
C THR A 364 -20.05 10.84 2.74
N GLN A 365 -19.02 10.00 2.58
CA GLN A 365 -18.46 9.66 1.26
C GLN A 365 -19.42 8.85 0.39
N ARG A 366 -20.23 7.94 0.96
CA ARG A 366 -21.23 7.14 0.24
C ARG A 366 -22.29 8.02 -0.40
N GLU A 367 -22.79 9.00 0.33
CA GLU A 367 -23.88 9.90 -0.09
C GLU A 367 -23.38 11.03 -1.00
N ASN A 368 -22.22 11.63 -0.70
CA ASN A 368 -21.78 12.87 -1.36
C ASN A 368 -20.65 12.68 -2.37
N GLY A 369 -19.99 11.52 -2.38
CA GLY A 369 -18.91 11.24 -3.33
C GLY A 369 -19.44 11.11 -4.76
N ARG A 370 -18.76 11.75 -5.71
CA ARG A 370 -19.16 11.76 -7.13
C ARG A 370 -19.25 10.35 -7.72
N ARG A 371 -20.35 10.05 -8.41
CA ARG A 371 -20.61 8.76 -9.09
C ARG A 371 -20.73 8.87 -10.61
N ASP A 372 -20.56 10.07 -11.15
CA ASP A 372 -20.61 10.42 -12.57
C ASP A 372 -19.26 10.16 -13.28
N ASP A 373 -18.16 10.68 -12.72
CA ASP A 373 -16.79 10.47 -13.20
C ASP A 373 -15.90 9.89 -12.10
N ARG A 374 -15.44 8.65 -12.33
CA ARG A 374 -14.63 7.87 -11.40
C ARG A 374 -13.23 8.47 -11.15
N LYS A 375 -12.76 9.42 -11.97
CA LYS A 375 -11.50 10.14 -11.71
C LYS A 375 -11.60 11.06 -10.50
N TYR A 376 -12.80 11.58 -10.23
CA TYR A 376 -13.09 12.55 -9.16
C TYR A 376 -13.91 11.95 -8.01
N SER A 377 -14.03 10.61 -7.94
CA SER A 377 -14.93 9.94 -6.99
C SER A 377 -14.31 9.63 -5.62
N ARG A 378 -13.00 9.82 -5.45
CA ARG A 378 -12.32 9.64 -4.15
C ARG A 378 -12.63 10.80 -3.20
N MET A 379 -12.67 10.50 -1.89
CA MET A 379 -13.05 11.45 -0.85
C MET A 379 -12.18 12.71 -0.81
N LYS A 380 -10.91 12.61 -1.20
CA LYS A 380 -10.01 13.76 -1.32
C LYS A 380 -10.58 14.91 -2.17
N TYR A 381 -11.33 14.62 -3.24
CA TYR A 381 -11.92 15.65 -4.11
C TYR A 381 -13.22 16.23 -3.54
N LEU A 382 -13.90 15.47 -2.67
CA LEU A 382 -15.04 15.97 -1.92
C LEU A 382 -14.57 17.00 -0.89
N ILE A 383 -13.56 16.63 -0.10
CA ILE A 383 -12.95 17.51 0.92
C ILE A 383 -12.31 18.73 0.27
N ASP A 384 -11.54 18.56 -0.81
CA ASP A 384 -10.97 19.67 -1.57
C ASP A 384 -12.03 20.68 -2.05
N ARG A 385 -13.19 20.20 -2.51
CA ARG A 385 -14.29 21.08 -2.96
C ARG A 385 -15.03 21.75 -1.81
N TRP A 386 -15.23 21.05 -0.70
CA TRP A 386 -16.06 21.52 0.40
C TRP A 386 -15.28 22.35 1.42
N GLY A 387 -13.97 22.13 1.52
CA GLY A 387 -13.20 22.53 2.69
C GLY A 387 -13.41 21.56 3.87
N ILE A 388 -12.42 21.50 4.76
CA ILE A 388 -12.43 20.56 5.89
C ILE A 388 -13.55 20.85 6.90
N ASP A 389 -13.92 22.11 7.11
CA ASP A 389 -14.92 22.48 8.12
C ASP A 389 -16.33 22.08 7.69
N LYS A 390 -16.69 22.30 6.43
CA LYS A 390 -17.97 21.84 5.88
C LYS A 390 -18.04 20.31 5.89
N PHE A 391 -16.94 19.64 5.56
CA PHE A 391 -16.87 18.19 5.63
C PHE A 391 -17.08 17.69 7.06
N ARG A 392 -16.40 18.28 8.05
CA ARG A 392 -16.59 17.97 9.48
C ARG A 392 -18.05 18.12 9.89
N ALA A 393 -18.67 19.25 9.58
CA ALA A 393 -20.07 19.50 9.92
C ALA A 393 -21.04 18.48 9.29
N GLU A 394 -20.76 17.99 8.08
CA GLU A 394 -21.57 16.94 7.45
C GLU A 394 -21.38 15.58 8.13
N VAL A 395 -20.14 15.22 8.48
CA VAL A 395 -19.84 13.97 9.21
C VAL A 395 -20.51 13.98 10.59
N GLU A 396 -20.48 15.11 11.30
CA GLU A 396 -21.08 15.25 12.63
C GLU A 396 -22.59 14.97 12.64
N LYS A 397 -23.30 15.20 11.51
CA LYS A 397 -24.72 14.82 11.38
C LYS A 397 -24.94 13.32 11.49
N TYR A 398 -24.06 12.53 10.85
CA TYR A 398 -24.13 11.07 10.87
C TYR A 398 -23.49 10.46 12.12
N TYR A 399 -22.57 11.19 12.75
CA TYR A 399 -21.96 10.79 14.03
C TYR A 399 -22.87 11.11 15.23
N GLY A 400 -23.72 12.14 15.13
CA GLY A 400 -24.68 12.54 16.15
C GLY A 400 -24.14 13.47 17.23
N LYS A 401 -22.84 13.76 17.21
CA LYS A 401 -22.15 14.69 18.10
C LYS A 401 -20.95 15.33 17.41
N LYS A 402 -20.31 16.29 18.08
CA LYS A 402 -19.17 17.03 17.54
C LYS A 402 -17.85 16.31 17.79
N PHE A 403 -16.90 16.49 16.89
CA PHE A 403 -15.51 16.13 17.16
C PHE A 403 -14.90 17.09 18.19
N GLU A 404 -14.08 16.57 19.09
CA GLU A 404 -13.21 17.40 19.91
C GLU A 404 -12.08 18.00 19.06
N SER A 405 -11.37 18.98 19.62
CA SER A 405 -10.17 19.55 18.99
C SER A 405 -9.13 18.45 18.78
N PHE A 406 -8.52 18.45 17.59
CA PHE A 406 -7.42 17.55 17.27
C PHE A 406 -6.29 17.74 18.30
N ARG A 407 -5.88 16.65 18.95
CA ARG A 407 -4.87 16.72 20.03
C ARG A 407 -3.45 16.79 19.44
N PRO A 408 -2.49 17.43 20.11
CA PRO A 408 -1.09 17.42 19.66
C PRO A 408 -0.55 15.99 19.53
N LEU A 409 0.29 15.76 18.52
CA LEU A 409 0.98 14.50 18.29
C LEU A 409 2.49 14.74 18.27
N PRO A 410 3.31 13.75 18.67
CA PRO A 410 4.75 13.80 18.45
C PRO A 410 5.07 13.79 16.95
N GLU A 411 6.33 14.09 16.62
CA GLU A 411 6.79 13.98 15.25
C GLU A 411 6.64 12.54 14.72
N TRP A 412 6.28 12.41 13.45
CA TRP A 412 6.24 11.12 12.78
C TRP A 412 7.64 10.54 12.61
N GLN A 413 7.75 9.23 12.78
CA GLN A 413 8.92 8.43 12.50
C GLN A 413 8.54 7.29 11.55
N PHE A 414 9.38 7.04 10.55
CA PHE A 414 9.26 5.83 9.75
C PHE A 414 9.89 4.65 10.49
N ASN A 415 9.14 3.56 10.65
CA ASN A 415 9.62 2.32 11.23
C ASN A 415 9.54 1.20 10.19
N SER A 416 10.69 0.62 9.83
CA SER A 416 10.76 -0.49 8.88
C SER A 416 10.38 -1.83 9.52
N TYR A 417 10.57 -1.94 10.83
CA TYR A 417 10.49 -3.15 11.65
C TYR A 417 11.41 -4.29 11.21
N LEU A 418 12.50 -3.98 10.49
CA LEU A 418 13.43 -4.97 10.00
C LEU A 418 14.44 -5.43 11.07
N GLY A 419 14.96 -6.65 10.91
CA GLY A 419 15.94 -7.23 11.83
C GLY A 419 15.32 -7.79 13.11
N TRP A 420 16.21 -8.28 14.01
CA TRP A 420 15.85 -8.88 15.29
C TRP A 420 15.41 -7.82 16.31
N GLN A 421 14.22 -7.99 16.87
CA GLN A 421 13.62 -7.10 17.88
C GLN A 421 12.83 -7.91 18.92
N GLU A 422 12.62 -7.33 20.10
CA GLU A 422 11.83 -7.94 21.17
C GLU A 422 10.35 -7.58 21.03
N GLN A 423 9.44 -8.52 21.30
CA GLN A 423 8.00 -8.25 21.31
C GLN A 423 7.53 -7.58 22.62
N GLY A 424 8.24 -7.84 23.72
CA GLY A 424 7.88 -7.43 25.09
C GLY A 424 7.18 -8.53 25.92
N ASP A 425 7.03 -9.74 25.38
CA ASP A 425 6.44 -10.91 26.05
C ASP A 425 7.46 -12.06 26.24
N GLY A 426 8.75 -11.75 26.14
CA GLY A 426 9.84 -12.72 26.20
C GLY A 426 10.15 -13.43 24.87
N LYS A 427 9.40 -13.16 23.80
CA LYS A 427 9.72 -13.63 22.43
C LYS A 427 10.38 -12.53 21.60
N LEU A 428 11.05 -12.96 20.53
CA LEU A 428 11.57 -12.09 19.49
C LEU A 428 10.65 -12.07 18.27
N PHE A 429 10.84 -11.07 17.41
CA PHE A 429 10.41 -11.11 16.03
C PHE A 429 11.57 -10.73 15.11
N TYR A 430 11.48 -11.15 13.84
CA TYR A 430 12.46 -10.81 12.82
C TYR A 430 11.79 -10.25 11.57
N GLY A 431 12.06 -8.99 11.26
CA GLY A 431 11.61 -8.39 10.00
C GLY A 431 12.56 -8.72 8.85
N VAL A 432 12.08 -9.52 7.91
CA VAL A 432 12.77 -9.93 6.68
C VAL A 432 12.62 -8.85 5.63
N HIS A 433 13.75 -8.30 5.17
CA HIS A 433 13.76 -7.41 4.00
C HIS A 433 13.43 -8.21 2.74
N VAL A 434 12.48 -7.71 1.95
CA VAL A 434 12.12 -8.32 0.66
C VAL A 434 12.04 -7.22 -0.39
N ASP A 435 13.01 -7.18 -1.30
CA ASP A 435 12.99 -6.26 -2.44
C ASP A 435 11.67 -6.38 -3.20
N ASN A 436 10.92 -5.28 -3.23
CA ASN A 436 9.60 -5.20 -3.85
C ASN A 436 8.58 -6.22 -3.32
N GLY A 437 8.78 -6.82 -2.16
CA GLY A 437 7.89 -7.84 -1.62
C GLY A 437 7.68 -9.05 -2.53
N ARG A 438 8.59 -9.32 -3.48
CA ARG A 438 8.49 -10.50 -4.34
C ARG A 438 9.14 -11.69 -3.65
N VAL A 439 8.32 -12.65 -3.24
CA VAL A 439 8.75 -13.89 -2.61
C VAL A 439 8.69 -15.02 -3.64
N GLY A 440 9.84 -15.56 -4.02
CA GLY A 440 9.98 -16.61 -5.02
C GLY A 440 11.31 -17.36 -4.88
N GLY A 441 11.50 -18.43 -5.66
CA GLY A 441 12.73 -19.21 -5.69
C GLY A 441 13.15 -19.75 -4.31
N GLN A 442 14.45 -19.72 -4.02
CA GLN A 442 14.99 -20.26 -2.77
C GLN A 442 14.50 -19.49 -1.53
N ALA A 443 14.34 -18.17 -1.63
CA ALA A 443 13.80 -17.35 -0.55
C ALA A 443 12.38 -17.78 -0.14
N LYS A 444 11.50 -18.09 -1.11
CA LYS A 444 10.15 -18.62 -0.84
C LYS A 444 10.22 -19.94 -0.08
N LYS A 445 11.03 -20.89 -0.59
CA LYS A 445 11.19 -22.22 -0.01
C LYS A 445 11.67 -22.13 1.45
N THR A 446 12.73 -21.37 1.70
CA THR A 446 13.30 -21.21 3.04
C THR A 446 12.34 -20.51 4.00
N LEU A 447 11.62 -19.47 3.56
CA LEU A 447 10.60 -18.83 4.39
C LEU A 447 9.51 -19.83 4.80
N ARG A 448 9.01 -20.64 3.85
CA ARG A 448 8.04 -21.70 4.14
C ARG A 448 8.59 -22.71 5.15
N GLU A 449 9.80 -23.22 4.93
CA GLU A 449 10.45 -24.19 5.83
C GLU A 449 10.56 -23.66 7.27
N ILE A 450 10.96 -22.40 7.44
CA ILE A 450 11.06 -21.75 8.75
C ILE A 450 9.67 -21.60 9.39
N ILE A 451 8.72 -21.04 8.66
CA ILE A 451 7.37 -20.76 9.15
C ILE A 451 6.65 -22.06 9.54
N GLU A 452 6.78 -23.11 8.73
CA GLU A 452 6.20 -24.43 9.00
C GLU A 452 6.88 -25.12 10.20
N LYS A 453 8.22 -25.18 10.21
CA LYS A 453 8.99 -25.87 11.26
C LYS A 453 8.75 -25.31 12.65
N TYR A 454 8.63 -24.00 12.77
CA TYR A 454 8.48 -23.31 14.05
C TYR A 454 7.03 -22.88 14.32
N ASN A 455 6.07 -23.25 13.45
CA ASN A 455 4.67 -22.88 13.54
C ASN A 455 4.45 -21.37 13.75
N LEU A 456 5.18 -20.55 12.98
CA LEU A 456 5.17 -19.09 13.16
C LEU A 456 3.95 -18.47 12.48
N ASP A 457 3.30 -17.56 13.18
CA ASP A 457 2.49 -16.53 12.52
C ASP A 457 3.41 -15.46 11.91
N VAL A 458 2.90 -14.76 10.89
CA VAL A 458 3.67 -13.71 10.22
C VAL A 458 2.86 -12.43 10.04
N SER A 459 3.56 -11.32 9.85
CA SER A 459 2.96 -10.02 9.61
C SER A 459 3.56 -9.33 8.40
N ILE A 460 2.73 -8.85 7.48
CA ILE A 460 3.17 -8.14 6.27
C ILE A 460 3.26 -6.65 6.59
N THR A 461 4.34 -5.99 6.19
CA THR A 461 4.52 -4.54 6.43
C THR A 461 4.00 -3.67 5.29
N PRO A 462 3.66 -2.38 5.53
CA PRO A 462 3.27 -1.44 4.47
C PRO A 462 4.39 -1.11 3.48
N ASN A 463 5.62 -1.56 3.76
CA ASN A 463 6.80 -1.45 2.91
C ASN A 463 7.13 -2.76 2.18
N GLN A 464 6.16 -3.67 2.08
CA GLN A 464 6.28 -4.90 1.30
C GLN A 464 7.26 -5.93 1.90
N ASN A 465 7.57 -5.82 3.20
CA ASN A 465 8.41 -6.78 3.93
C ASN A 465 7.54 -7.79 4.69
N LEU A 466 8.18 -8.83 5.25
CA LEU A 466 7.53 -9.87 6.07
C LEU A 466 8.18 -9.93 7.45
N ILE A 467 7.38 -10.02 8.51
CA ILE A 467 7.84 -10.19 9.89
C ILE A 467 7.51 -11.62 10.33
N LEU A 468 8.52 -12.33 10.81
CA LEU A 468 8.38 -13.61 11.49
C LEU A 468 8.13 -13.34 12.99
N CYS A 469 6.97 -13.73 13.51
CA CYS A 469 6.52 -13.37 14.86
C CYS A 469 6.69 -14.55 15.85
N GLY A 470 6.78 -14.26 17.15
CA GLY A 470 6.74 -15.27 18.21
C GLY A 470 7.95 -16.20 18.25
N ILE A 471 9.13 -15.69 17.93
CA ILE A 471 10.36 -16.49 17.84
C ILE A 471 10.98 -16.68 19.21
N ASP A 472 11.24 -17.92 19.61
CA ASP A 472 12.04 -18.20 20.81
C ASP A 472 13.49 -17.75 20.63
N GLN A 473 14.09 -17.24 21.71
CA GLN A 473 15.49 -16.82 21.72
C GLN A 473 16.45 -17.90 21.19
N THR A 474 16.15 -19.18 21.47
CA THR A 474 16.96 -20.34 21.05
C THR A 474 16.87 -20.61 19.54
N TRP A 475 15.85 -20.10 18.84
CA TRP A 475 15.66 -20.28 17.41
C TRP A 475 16.33 -19.18 16.58
N ARG A 476 16.82 -18.12 17.24
CA ARG A 476 17.45 -16.97 16.58
C ARG A 476 18.58 -17.35 15.63
N GLU A 477 19.55 -18.13 16.10
CA GLU A 477 20.72 -18.51 15.31
C GLU A 477 20.35 -19.44 14.13
N PRO A 478 19.56 -20.52 14.32
CA PRO A 478 19.10 -21.36 13.22
C PRO A 478 18.33 -20.60 12.14
N ILE A 479 17.42 -19.70 12.54
CA ILE A 479 16.63 -18.88 11.61
C ILE A 479 17.54 -17.92 10.85
N THR A 480 18.46 -17.23 11.54
CA THR A 480 19.41 -16.30 10.91
C THR A 480 20.24 -17.02 9.85
N LYS A 481 20.77 -18.20 10.18
CA LYS A 481 21.57 -19.00 9.26
C LYS A 481 20.78 -19.42 8.02
N ALA A 482 19.59 -19.98 8.22
CA ALA A 482 18.74 -20.43 7.11
C ALA A 482 18.37 -19.26 6.16
N LEU A 483 18.00 -18.10 6.71
CA LEU A 483 17.69 -16.92 5.91
C LEU A 483 18.91 -16.43 5.10
N ALA A 484 20.09 -16.37 5.73
CA ALA A 484 21.32 -15.97 5.06
C ALA A 484 21.71 -16.92 3.91
N GLU A 485 21.58 -18.24 4.11
CA GLU A 485 21.82 -19.25 3.06
C GLU A 485 20.88 -19.10 1.86
N ALA A 486 19.67 -18.55 2.07
CA ALA A 486 18.71 -18.24 1.01
C ALA A 486 18.88 -16.83 0.40
N GLY A 487 19.86 -16.04 0.86
CA GLY A 487 20.10 -14.66 0.40
C GLY A 487 19.16 -13.62 1.01
N LEU A 488 18.43 -13.96 2.08
CA LEU A 488 17.58 -13.04 2.84
C LEU A 488 18.40 -12.39 3.95
N LEU A 489 19.11 -11.32 3.60
CA LEU A 489 20.11 -10.69 4.45
C LEU A 489 19.52 -9.86 5.59
N GLU A 490 20.30 -9.69 6.66
CA GLU A 490 20.00 -8.73 7.72
C GLU A 490 20.15 -7.29 7.23
N PRO A 491 19.45 -6.30 7.83
CA PRO A 491 19.46 -4.92 7.33
C PRO A 491 20.84 -4.26 7.24
N LYS A 492 21.78 -4.66 8.12
CA LYS A 492 23.16 -4.17 8.13
C LYS A 492 23.96 -4.57 6.88
N ASP A 493 23.54 -5.64 6.20
CA ASP A 493 24.20 -6.20 5.02
C ASP A 493 23.45 -5.83 3.71
N VAL A 494 22.44 -4.96 3.80
CA VAL A 494 21.63 -4.48 2.68
C VAL A 494 21.90 -2.99 2.48
N ASP A 495 21.99 -2.55 1.21
CA ASP A 495 22.11 -1.13 0.91
C ASP A 495 20.92 -0.35 1.51
N PRO A 496 21.16 0.72 2.29
CA PRO A 496 20.09 1.53 2.88
C PRO A 496 19.05 2.08 1.89
N LEU A 497 19.40 2.21 0.60
CA LEU A 497 18.46 2.57 -0.46
C LEU A 497 17.40 1.47 -0.64
N ASN A 498 17.80 0.20 -0.66
CA ASN A 498 16.89 -0.94 -0.80
C ASN A 498 15.93 -1.07 0.38
N LEU A 499 16.40 -0.82 1.61
CA LEU A 499 15.59 -0.96 2.83
C LEU A 499 14.33 -0.08 2.85
N THR A 500 14.41 1.09 2.22
CA THR A 500 13.29 2.07 2.17
C THR A 500 12.65 2.15 0.78
N ALA A 501 13.24 1.51 -0.22
CA ALA A 501 12.75 1.55 -1.58
C ALA A 501 11.50 0.69 -1.79
N MET A 502 10.64 1.14 -2.70
CA MET A 502 9.49 0.35 -3.13
C MET A 502 9.18 0.57 -4.61
N ALA A 503 8.84 -0.51 -5.29
CA ALA A 503 8.16 -0.45 -6.59
C ALA A 503 6.78 -1.10 -6.56
N CYS A 504 5.92 -0.71 -7.50
CA CYS A 504 4.69 -1.43 -7.79
C CYS A 504 4.94 -2.53 -8.84
N PRO A 505 4.08 -3.55 -8.97
CA PRO A 505 4.27 -4.61 -9.95
C PRO A 505 4.47 -4.11 -11.39
N ALA A 506 3.65 -3.13 -11.82
CA ALA A 506 3.69 -2.58 -13.17
C ALA A 506 3.64 -3.68 -14.25
N LEU A 507 4.50 -3.62 -15.27
CA LEU A 507 4.61 -4.67 -16.28
C LEU A 507 5.12 -5.99 -15.66
N PRO A 508 4.68 -7.16 -16.17
CA PRO A 508 3.88 -7.33 -17.38
C PRO A 508 2.36 -7.39 -17.14
N LEU A 509 1.92 -7.66 -15.91
CA LEU A 509 0.52 -8.02 -15.63
C LEU A 509 -0.39 -6.83 -15.27
N CYS A 510 0.17 -5.65 -14.98
CA CYS A 510 -0.66 -4.47 -14.73
C CYS A 510 -1.21 -3.92 -16.07
N PRO A 511 -2.54 -3.85 -16.25
CA PRO A 511 -3.13 -3.33 -17.48
C PRO A 511 -2.95 -1.81 -17.63
N LEU A 512 -2.54 -1.10 -16.56
CA LEU A 512 -2.42 0.36 -16.53
C LEU A 512 -0.96 0.84 -16.61
N ALA A 513 0.02 -0.08 -16.58
CA ALA A 513 1.43 0.29 -16.60
C ALA A 513 1.83 0.89 -17.95
N GLN A 514 2.57 1.99 -17.90
CA GLN A 514 3.17 2.68 -19.05
C GLN A 514 4.63 2.25 -19.24
N THR A 515 5.33 1.92 -18.15
CA THR A 515 6.70 1.40 -18.12
C THR A 515 6.88 0.42 -16.96
N GLU A 516 8.11 -0.06 -16.79
CA GLU A 516 8.53 -0.92 -15.68
C GLU A 516 8.48 -0.19 -14.33
N ALA A 517 8.50 -0.97 -13.25
CA ALA A 517 8.80 -0.46 -11.92
C ALA A 517 9.52 -1.53 -11.12
N GLU A 518 8.84 -2.60 -10.72
CA GLU A 518 9.43 -3.71 -9.96
C GLU A 518 10.61 -4.36 -10.68
N ARG A 519 10.47 -4.65 -11.98
CA ARG A 519 11.57 -5.24 -12.78
C ARG A 519 12.72 -4.27 -13.06
N GLY A 520 12.52 -2.96 -12.85
CA GLY A 520 13.47 -1.91 -13.20
C GLY A 520 14.14 -1.20 -12.01
N ILE A 521 13.61 -1.34 -10.80
CA ILE A 521 14.08 -0.55 -9.65
C ILE A 521 15.47 -0.97 -9.17
N LEU A 522 15.79 -2.28 -9.09
CA LEU A 522 17.10 -2.71 -8.55
C LEU A 522 18.29 -2.20 -9.38
N PRO A 523 18.25 -2.22 -10.73
CA PRO A 523 19.25 -1.53 -11.54
C PRO A 523 19.31 -0.02 -11.29
N ILE A 524 18.17 0.65 -11.07
CA ILE A 524 18.12 2.08 -10.77
C ILE A 524 18.78 2.37 -9.41
N LEU A 525 18.49 1.59 -8.36
CA LEU A 525 19.12 1.76 -7.04
C LEU A 525 20.65 1.62 -7.12
N LYS A 526 21.15 0.66 -7.90
CA LYS A 526 22.60 0.52 -8.14
C LYS A 526 23.21 1.74 -8.83
N ARG A 527 22.49 2.35 -9.77
CA ARG A 527 22.92 3.58 -10.46
C ARG A 527 22.95 4.77 -9.51
N ILE A 528 21.92 4.91 -8.66
CA ILE A 528 21.89 5.93 -7.59
C ILE A 528 23.08 5.75 -6.63
N ARG A 529 23.36 4.51 -6.20
CA ARG A 529 24.54 4.23 -5.35
C ARG A 529 25.86 4.58 -6.05
N ALA A 530 25.99 4.28 -7.34
CA ALA A 530 27.17 4.67 -8.11
C ALA A 530 27.32 6.20 -8.23
N VAL A 531 26.21 6.94 -8.36
CA VAL A 531 26.20 8.40 -8.32
C VAL A 531 26.62 8.91 -6.93
N PHE A 532 26.12 8.31 -5.84
CA PHE A 532 26.52 8.67 -4.47
C PHE A 532 28.04 8.52 -4.29
N SER A 533 28.60 7.38 -4.71
CA SER A 533 30.04 7.13 -4.66
C SER A 533 30.83 8.14 -5.50
N LYS A 534 30.35 8.47 -6.71
CA LYS A 534 31.00 9.45 -7.59
C LYS A 534 31.00 10.88 -7.01
N VAL A 535 29.96 11.24 -6.27
CA VAL A 535 29.82 12.55 -5.60
C VAL A 535 30.52 12.59 -4.24
N GLY A 536 30.94 11.44 -3.69
CA GLY A 536 31.58 11.34 -2.37
C GLY A 536 30.58 11.30 -1.20
N ILE A 537 29.34 10.86 -1.44
CA ILE A 537 28.36 10.54 -0.40
C ILE A 537 28.67 9.15 0.14
N LYS A 538 28.67 9.00 1.48
CA LYS A 538 28.96 7.71 2.15
C LYS A 538 27.93 6.64 1.76
N ASP A 539 28.35 5.38 1.79
CA ASP A 539 27.49 4.22 1.56
C ASP A 539 26.38 4.07 2.60
N SER A 540 26.62 4.52 3.84
CA SER A 540 25.62 4.57 4.92
C SER A 540 24.48 5.58 4.70
N GLU A 541 24.66 6.56 3.82
CA GLU A 541 23.63 7.56 3.52
C GLU A 541 22.59 7.00 2.54
N SER A 542 21.35 7.48 2.66
CA SER A 542 20.21 7.01 1.89
C SER A 542 19.22 8.13 1.57
N VAL A 543 18.33 7.84 0.63
CA VAL A 543 17.11 8.60 0.37
C VAL A 543 15.98 7.60 0.06
N VAL A 544 14.75 7.95 0.42
CA VAL A 544 13.58 7.12 0.12
C VAL A 544 13.27 7.15 -1.38
N VAL A 545 13.52 6.04 -2.08
CA VAL A 545 13.26 5.89 -3.53
C VAL A 545 11.97 5.10 -3.77
N ARG A 546 11.00 5.67 -4.50
CA ARG A 546 9.76 4.95 -4.81
C ARG A 546 9.40 5.05 -6.29
N ILE A 547 9.14 3.90 -6.92
CA ILE A 547 8.92 3.80 -8.37
C ILE A 547 7.54 3.22 -8.69
N THR A 548 6.85 3.85 -9.63
CA THR A 548 5.59 3.33 -10.19
C THR A 548 5.60 3.39 -11.70
N GLY A 549 5.00 2.39 -12.35
CA GLY A 549 4.94 2.36 -13.82
C GLY A 549 3.86 3.27 -14.44
N CYS A 550 3.07 4.01 -13.63
CA CYS A 550 2.00 4.90 -14.07
C CYS A 550 1.58 5.86 -12.92
N PRO A 551 0.79 6.94 -13.17
CA PRO A 551 0.50 7.99 -12.18
C PRO A 551 -0.52 7.60 -11.10
N ASN A 552 -0.97 6.34 -11.06
CA ASN A 552 -1.87 5.86 -10.02
C ASN A 552 -1.25 5.86 -8.61
N GLY A 553 0.09 5.86 -8.52
CA GLY A 553 0.81 6.00 -7.24
C GLY A 553 0.71 4.79 -6.31
N CYS A 554 0.71 3.57 -6.85
CA CYS A 554 0.56 2.34 -6.06
C CYS A 554 1.68 2.13 -5.02
N ALA A 555 2.92 2.54 -5.33
CA ALA A 555 4.06 2.50 -4.41
C ALA A 555 4.23 3.80 -3.60
N ARG A 556 3.20 4.65 -3.54
CA ARG A 556 3.21 5.94 -2.83
C ARG A 556 4.41 6.84 -3.21
N PRO A 557 4.68 7.07 -4.52
CA PRO A 557 5.87 7.78 -4.98
C PRO A 557 5.83 9.29 -4.68
N TYR A 558 4.64 9.84 -4.45
CA TYR A 558 4.46 11.26 -4.12
C TYR A 558 4.81 11.59 -2.66
N MET A 559 5.20 10.59 -1.86
CA MET A 559 5.73 10.78 -0.49
C MET A 559 7.23 10.48 -0.43
N ALA A 560 7.87 10.20 -1.57
CA ALA A 560 9.28 9.85 -1.63
C ALA A 560 10.16 11.10 -1.60
N GLU A 561 11.36 10.97 -1.04
CA GLU A 561 12.42 11.97 -1.25
C GLU A 561 12.82 12.01 -2.73
N LEU A 562 12.85 10.84 -3.38
CA LEU A 562 13.04 10.68 -4.83
C LEU A 562 12.01 9.72 -5.43
N GLY A 563 10.99 10.30 -6.08
CA GLY A 563 9.91 9.56 -6.71
C GLY A 563 10.07 9.44 -8.23
N PHE A 564 9.90 8.23 -8.77
CA PHE A 564 9.84 7.99 -10.22
C PHE A 564 8.43 7.52 -10.62
N VAL A 565 7.77 8.28 -11.48
CA VAL A 565 6.40 8.01 -11.93
C VAL A 565 6.36 7.83 -13.44
N GLY A 566 6.19 6.59 -13.89
CA GLY A 566 6.22 6.23 -15.30
C GLY A 566 5.23 7.01 -16.14
N ASP A 567 5.75 7.75 -17.12
CA ASP A 567 4.97 8.67 -17.96
C ASP A 567 5.13 8.39 -19.46
N GLY A 568 5.89 7.35 -19.82
CA GLY A 568 6.11 6.85 -21.19
C GLY A 568 6.89 5.53 -21.17
N PRO A 569 7.12 4.85 -22.31
CA PRO A 569 7.63 3.48 -22.36
C PRO A 569 8.97 3.24 -21.64
N LYS A 570 9.89 4.20 -21.69
CA LYS A 570 11.19 4.19 -21.00
C LYS A 570 11.47 5.54 -20.34
N SER A 571 10.44 6.17 -19.78
CA SER A 571 10.57 7.49 -19.15
C SER A 571 9.79 7.59 -17.86
N TYR A 572 10.28 8.43 -16.97
CA TYR A 572 9.67 8.75 -15.69
C TYR A 572 9.52 10.27 -15.53
N GLN A 573 8.43 10.66 -14.90
CA GLN A 573 8.30 11.94 -14.23
C GLN A 573 8.99 11.83 -12.85
N ILE A 574 9.92 12.72 -12.57
CA ILE A 574 10.66 12.81 -11.31
C ILE A 574 9.90 13.70 -10.34
N TRP A 575 9.78 13.24 -9.09
CA TRP A 575 9.14 13.94 -7.98
C TRP A 575 10.14 14.08 -6.82
N LEU A 576 10.18 15.26 -6.19
CA LEU A 576 11.08 15.58 -5.07
C LEU A 576 10.32 16.30 -3.96
N GLY A 577 10.78 16.19 -2.71
CA GLY A 577 10.24 16.97 -1.58
C GLY A 577 9.46 16.17 -0.54
N GLY A 578 9.29 14.86 -0.72
CA GLY A 578 8.93 13.97 0.38
C GLY A 578 10.05 13.91 1.43
N THR A 579 9.74 13.40 2.62
CA THR A 579 10.67 13.31 3.77
C THR A 579 10.86 11.87 4.25
N PRO A 580 11.93 11.57 5.01
CA PRO A 580 12.19 10.24 5.57
C PRO A 580 11.07 9.70 6.47
N ASN A 581 10.27 10.57 7.08
CA ASN A 581 9.11 10.20 7.92
C ASN A 581 7.76 10.33 7.20
N GLN A 582 7.74 10.62 5.90
CA GLN A 582 6.53 10.73 5.06
C GLN A 582 5.50 11.74 5.60
N SER A 583 5.98 12.85 6.15
CA SER A 583 5.14 13.96 6.61
C SER A 583 4.83 14.99 5.52
N THR A 584 5.61 15.01 4.42
CA THR A 584 5.47 15.98 3.34
C THR A 584 5.10 15.33 2.00
N LEU A 585 4.42 16.10 1.17
CA LEU A 585 4.07 15.72 -0.19
C LEU A 585 5.15 16.22 -1.16
N ALA A 586 5.66 15.32 -2.00
CA ALA A 586 6.58 15.67 -3.08
C ALA A 586 5.85 16.46 -4.19
N GLU A 587 6.62 17.25 -4.93
CA GLU A 587 6.17 17.99 -6.10
C GLU A 587 6.82 17.46 -7.39
N SER A 588 6.14 17.67 -8.52
CA SER A 588 6.63 17.27 -9.83
C SER A 588 7.81 18.14 -10.24
N PHE A 589 9.00 17.56 -10.33
CA PHE A 589 10.23 18.28 -10.65
C PHE A 589 10.51 18.31 -12.16
N MET A 590 10.55 17.15 -12.80
CA MET A 590 10.85 17.02 -14.23
C MET A 590 9.97 15.95 -14.87
N ASN A 591 9.50 16.21 -16.09
CA ASN A 591 8.71 15.26 -16.88
C ASN A 591 9.59 14.55 -17.89
N LYS A 592 9.21 13.34 -18.30
CA LYS A 592 9.80 12.62 -19.44
C LYS A 592 11.31 12.39 -19.36
N VAL A 593 11.85 12.20 -18.15
CA VAL A 593 13.26 11.82 -17.98
C VAL A 593 13.42 10.40 -18.49
N ASN A 594 14.23 10.22 -19.54
CA ASN A 594 14.52 8.91 -20.09
C ASN A 594 15.29 8.08 -19.04
N LEU A 595 15.05 6.77 -18.99
CA LEU A 595 15.81 5.86 -18.14
C LEU A 595 17.32 5.97 -18.35
N ASP A 596 17.78 6.26 -19.57
CA ASP A 596 19.20 6.41 -19.90
C ASP A 596 19.79 7.75 -19.42
N ASP A 597 18.93 8.70 -19.03
CA ASP A 597 19.30 10.06 -18.67
C ASP A 597 19.16 10.36 -17.17
N ILE A 598 18.82 9.37 -16.33
CA ILE A 598 18.57 9.61 -14.89
C ILE A 598 19.81 10.20 -14.19
N GLU A 599 21.03 9.78 -14.53
CA GLU A 599 22.27 10.30 -13.94
C GLU A 599 22.51 11.78 -14.30
N LYS A 600 21.95 12.27 -15.41
CA LYS A 600 22.07 13.70 -15.78
C LYS A 600 21.26 14.57 -14.83
N VAL A 601 20.13 14.04 -14.33
CA VAL A 601 19.30 14.69 -13.31
C VAL A 601 19.90 14.45 -11.93
N GLU A 602 20.30 13.21 -11.63
CA GLU A 602 20.93 12.80 -10.37
C GLU A 602 22.36 13.33 -10.18
N ALA A 603 23.01 13.98 -11.16
CA ALA A 603 24.25 14.72 -10.87
C ALA A 603 23.94 16.11 -10.27
N SER A 604 22.77 16.67 -10.61
CA SER A 604 22.30 17.97 -10.11
C SER A 604 21.42 17.86 -8.86
N ALA A 605 20.69 16.75 -8.72
CA ALA A 605 19.71 16.54 -7.64
C ALA A 605 20.33 16.24 -6.27
N PRO A 606 21.39 15.45 -6.08
CA PRO A 606 22.04 15.22 -4.78
C PRO A 606 22.66 16.50 -4.24
N ALA A 607 23.17 17.40 -5.09
CA ALA A 607 23.59 18.73 -4.62
C ALA A 607 22.41 19.56 -4.09
N GLN A 608 21.19 19.32 -4.59
CA GLN A 608 19.98 20.04 -4.20
C GLN A 608 19.27 19.38 -3.01
N VAL A 609 19.14 18.05 -3.01
CA VAL A 609 18.63 17.20 -1.92
C VAL A 609 19.57 17.21 -0.72
N ALA A 610 20.89 17.13 -0.92
CA ALA A 610 21.85 17.32 0.17
C ALA A 610 21.92 18.79 0.64
N ARG A 611 21.61 19.79 -0.19
CA ARG A 611 21.49 21.18 0.28
C ARG A 611 20.22 21.42 1.11
N THR A 612 19.11 20.74 0.82
CA THR A 612 17.92 20.75 1.69
C THR A 612 18.11 19.88 2.94
N ALA A 613 18.86 18.78 2.87
CA ALA A 613 19.11 17.88 4.01
C ALA A 613 20.26 18.32 4.94
N ARG A 614 21.22 19.14 4.48
CA ARG A 614 22.39 19.58 5.27
C ARG A 614 22.20 20.89 6.05
N ARG A 615 20.97 21.35 6.30
CA ARG A 615 20.74 22.30 7.39
C ARG A 615 20.46 21.51 8.66
N PRO A 616 21.39 21.46 9.64
CA PRO A 616 20.99 21.08 10.98
C PRO A 616 20.05 22.19 11.46
N VAL A 617 18.75 21.93 11.39
CA VAL A 617 17.79 22.75 12.14
C VAL A 617 17.96 22.31 13.58
N ALA A 618 18.92 22.94 14.25
CA ALA A 618 18.67 23.31 15.63
C ALA A 618 17.33 24.03 15.63
N SER A 619 16.41 23.50 16.41
CA SER A 619 15.09 24.05 16.67
C SER A 619 15.16 25.57 16.82
N HIS A 620 14.15 26.26 16.26
CA HIS A 620 13.84 27.69 16.30
C HIS A 620 13.93 28.39 14.93
N LEU A 621 12.83 29.10 14.61
CA LEU A 621 12.47 29.83 13.38
C LEU A 621 11.71 29.03 12.31
N SER A 622 10.44 28.83 12.61
CA SER A 622 9.36 29.09 11.65
C SER A 622 9.37 30.57 11.22
N VAL A 623 8.79 30.84 10.04
CA VAL A 623 8.57 32.14 9.36
C VAL A 623 9.65 32.54 8.33
N LEU A 624 9.42 32.14 7.06
CA LEU A 624 9.58 32.97 5.86
C LEU A 624 8.61 32.47 4.75
N PRO A 625 7.97 33.37 3.96
CA PRO A 625 7.00 32.99 2.92
C PRO A 625 7.68 32.54 1.60
N PRO A 626 6.97 31.88 0.68
CA PRO A 626 7.57 31.20 -0.47
C PRO A 626 8.05 32.19 -1.54
N ALA A 627 9.35 32.19 -1.82
CA ALA A 627 9.89 32.79 -3.04
C ALA A 627 9.63 31.85 -4.22
N GLY A 628 8.88 32.33 -5.21
CA GLY A 628 8.47 31.58 -6.39
C GLY A 628 9.64 31.04 -7.20
N LEU A 629 9.54 29.78 -7.59
CA LEU A 629 10.46 29.13 -8.54
C LEU A 629 10.10 29.55 -9.97
N ALA A 630 10.91 30.43 -10.54
CA ALA A 630 10.96 30.66 -11.98
C ALA A 630 11.81 29.56 -12.67
N PRO A 631 11.51 29.18 -13.93
CA PRO A 631 12.17 28.06 -14.59
C PRO A 631 13.60 28.42 -15.00
N ALA A 632 14.57 27.65 -14.49
CA ALA A 632 15.98 27.80 -14.84
C ALA A 632 16.21 27.51 -16.33
N ARG A 633 16.63 28.53 -17.09
CA ARG A 633 17.33 28.37 -18.37
C ARG A 633 18.78 28.86 -18.20
N SER A 634 19.70 27.99 -18.63
CA SER A 634 21.11 28.19 -18.95
C SER A 634 22.05 28.73 -17.85
N VAL A 635 23.01 27.90 -17.45
CA VAL A 635 24.31 28.35 -16.95
C VAL A 635 25.30 28.21 -18.11
N ASN A 636 25.77 29.34 -18.65
CA ASN A 636 26.92 29.37 -19.56
C ASN A 636 28.17 29.73 -18.75
N LEU A 637 29.21 28.93 -18.95
CA LEU A 637 30.59 29.19 -18.54
C LEU A 637 31.23 30.19 -19.51
N TYR A 638 31.85 31.26 -19.01
CA TYR A 638 33.24 31.67 -19.27
C TYR A 638 33.56 33.06 -18.66
N ASP A 639 34.72 33.09 -18.02
CA ASP A 639 35.67 34.15 -17.61
C ASP A 639 35.33 35.65 -17.56
N GLY A 640 35.77 36.25 -16.43
CA GLY A 640 36.83 37.26 -16.45
C GLY A 640 36.39 38.73 -16.41
N GLY A 641 36.71 39.44 -15.31
CA GLY A 641 36.68 40.91 -15.31
C GLY A 641 36.63 41.54 -13.94
N THR A 642 37.78 42.01 -13.48
CA THR A 642 38.02 42.79 -12.27
C THR A 642 37.37 44.18 -12.26
N SER A 643 37.27 44.73 -11.04
CA SER A 643 37.27 46.16 -10.64
C SER A 643 35.94 46.85 -10.28
N GLY A 644 35.92 47.36 -9.04
CA GLY A 644 35.70 48.79 -8.81
C GLY A 644 34.30 49.27 -8.40
N GLY A 645 34.17 49.65 -7.13
CA GLY A 645 33.69 51.01 -6.82
C GLY A 645 32.19 51.24 -6.56
N GLN A 646 31.88 51.38 -5.26
CA GLN A 646 31.14 52.50 -4.62
C GLN A 646 29.73 52.96 -5.09
N ARG A 647 28.85 53.06 -4.06
CA ARG A 647 27.76 54.05 -3.83
C ARG A 647 26.58 53.98 -4.82
N GLY A 648 25.31 54.12 -4.46
CA GLY A 648 24.64 54.69 -3.29
C GLY A 648 23.37 55.43 -3.81
N GLY A 649 22.25 55.33 -3.08
CA GLY A 649 21.01 56.10 -3.31
C GLY A 649 19.96 55.33 -4.13
N ARG A 650 18.83 54.87 -3.56
CA ARG A 650 17.64 55.55 -3.00
C ARG A 650 16.77 56.31 -4.02
N TYR A 651 15.47 56.04 -3.88
CA TYR A 651 14.28 56.67 -4.48
C TYR A 651 14.08 56.33 -5.96
N GLY A 652 12.88 56.00 -6.43
CA GLY A 652 11.56 56.05 -5.81
C GLY A 652 10.53 56.19 -6.94
N HIS A 653 9.49 55.38 -6.84
CA HIS A 653 8.13 55.62 -7.30
C HIS A 653 7.79 56.08 -8.72
N ASN A 654 6.81 55.32 -9.25
CA ASN A 654 5.66 55.72 -10.05
C ASN A 654 5.77 55.71 -11.56
N GLY A 655 4.73 55.10 -12.15
CA GLY A 655 4.08 55.68 -13.31
C GLY A 655 3.83 54.68 -14.43
N ASP A 656 2.71 53.97 -14.32
CA ASP A 656 2.01 53.36 -15.46
C ASP A 656 1.89 54.34 -16.63
N VAL A 657 2.19 53.89 -17.86
CA VAL A 657 1.42 54.29 -19.05
C VAL A 657 1.42 53.14 -20.07
N LEU A 658 0.19 52.74 -20.42
CA LEU A 658 -0.18 51.90 -21.56
C LEU A 658 0.28 52.49 -22.90
N GLY A 659 0.77 51.63 -23.80
CA GLY A 659 1.00 51.98 -25.20
C GLY A 659 1.01 50.75 -26.08
N ALA A 660 -0.14 50.40 -26.64
CA ALA A 660 -0.28 49.40 -27.69
C ALA A 660 0.17 49.98 -29.04
N MET A 661 0.78 49.15 -29.90
CA MET A 661 0.47 48.95 -31.33
C MET A 661 1.68 48.46 -32.16
N GLY A 662 1.40 47.58 -33.13
CA GLY A 662 2.13 47.49 -34.41
C GLY A 662 3.19 46.39 -34.51
N THR A 663 2.84 45.16 -34.92
CA THR A 663 2.95 44.64 -36.31
C THR A 663 4.35 44.63 -36.93
N GLY A 664 4.80 43.47 -37.44
CA GLY A 664 5.78 43.46 -38.54
C GLY A 664 6.68 42.23 -38.64
N LYS A 665 6.30 41.27 -39.49
CA LYS A 665 7.13 40.18 -40.02
C LYS A 665 8.31 40.72 -40.86
N ARG A 666 9.43 39.98 -40.90
CA ARG A 666 10.17 39.46 -42.09
C ARG A 666 11.57 39.01 -41.65
N GLU A 667 11.90 37.72 -41.78
CA GLU A 667 12.45 37.03 -42.96
C GLU A 667 13.97 37.21 -43.18
N ARG A 668 14.64 36.04 -43.09
CA ARG A 668 15.57 35.44 -44.05
C ARG A 668 17.08 35.75 -44.04
N ARG A 669 17.78 34.59 -44.20
CA ARG A 669 19.04 34.31 -44.91
C ARG A 669 20.33 34.72 -44.20
N ALA A 670 21.47 34.06 -44.39
CA ALA A 670 21.86 32.77 -44.97
C ALA A 670 23.39 32.67 -44.85
N GLY A 671 23.90 31.44 -44.71
CA GLY A 671 25.26 31.06 -45.11
C GLY A 671 26.38 31.51 -44.16
N ARG A 672 27.58 30.94 -44.22
CA ARG A 672 28.11 29.84 -45.02
C ARG A 672 29.37 29.34 -44.29
N GLU A 673 29.61 28.07 -44.54
CA GLU A 673 30.78 27.23 -44.27
C GLU A 673 32.22 27.78 -44.43
N HIS A 674 33.09 27.05 -43.71
CA HIS A 674 34.42 26.54 -44.07
C HIS A 674 35.69 27.33 -43.73
N GLY A 675 36.63 26.63 -43.10
CA GLY A 675 38.03 27.04 -42.96
C GLY A 675 38.86 26.13 -42.06
N ARG A 676 39.43 25.05 -42.63
CA ARG A 676 40.48 24.20 -42.04
C ARG A 676 41.80 24.97 -41.83
N ARG A 677 42.62 24.56 -40.84
CA ARG A 677 44.04 24.11 -40.99
C ARG A 677 44.76 24.08 -39.62
N THR A 678 45.13 22.91 -39.12
CA THR A 678 46.44 22.20 -39.18
C THR A 678 47.54 22.73 -38.25
N GLY A 679 48.05 21.82 -37.42
CA GLY A 679 49.48 21.53 -37.36
C GLY A 679 50.21 21.84 -36.05
N GLY A 680 51.04 20.89 -35.62
CA GLY A 680 52.28 21.21 -34.91
C GLY A 680 52.52 20.49 -33.58
N ARG A 681 53.33 19.43 -33.62
CA ARG A 681 53.93 18.72 -32.49
C ARG A 681 55.09 19.52 -31.89
N ALA A 682 55.46 19.27 -30.63
CA ALA A 682 56.84 18.99 -30.23
C ALA A 682 56.95 18.58 -28.75
N CYS A 683 57.81 17.59 -28.51
CA CYS A 683 58.26 17.03 -27.24
C CYS A 683 59.14 17.99 -26.40
N GLY A 684 59.29 17.65 -25.12
CA GLY A 684 60.43 18.06 -24.28
C GLY A 684 60.44 17.34 -22.92
N CYS A 685 61.25 16.30 -22.80
CA CYS A 685 61.68 15.67 -21.53
C CYS A 685 62.85 16.46 -20.93
N VAL A 686 62.97 16.49 -19.59
CA VAL A 686 64.15 16.40 -18.65
C VAL A 686 63.55 16.67 -17.25
N GLY A 687 63.82 16.06 -16.10
CA GLY A 687 64.81 15.08 -15.63
C GLY A 687 65.18 15.39 -14.16
N ALA A 688 64.90 14.43 -13.26
CA ALA A 688 65.57 14.06 -11.98
C ALA A 688 65.99 15.07 -10.87
N HIS A 689 65.59 14.78 -9.61
CA HIS A 689 66.45 14.39 -8.45
C HIS A 689 65.60 14.23 -7.15
N VAL A 690 65.43 13.03 -6.56
CA VAL A 690 66.18 12.32 -5.46
C VAL A 690 66.02 12.88 -4.02
N LYS A 691 65.16 12.19 -3.22
CA LYS A 691 65.21 11.67 -1.81
C LYS A 691 65.95 12.43 -0.65
N PRO A 692 65.86 12.00 0.64
CA PRO A 692 64.69 11.79 1.54
C PRO A 692 64.97 12.33 3.00
N SER A 693 64.00 12.29 3.93
CA SER A 693 64.36 12.25 5.37
C SER A 693 63.29 11.59 6.23
N ALA A 694 63.72 10.59 7.01
CA ALA A 694 63.01 9.99 8.12
C ALA A 694 63.41 10.65 9.45
N ARG A 695 62.53 10.65 10.46
CA ARG A 695 62.91 10.41 11.86
C ARG A 695 61.70 10.05 12.73
N ALA A 696 61.96 9.11 13.62
CA ALA A 696 61.08 8.52 14.62
C ALA A 696 60.97 9.39 15.89
N GLY A 697 59.96 9.09 16.72
CA GLY A 697 59.82 9.56 18.10
C GLY A 697 58.61 8.90 18.77
N ALA A 698 58.83 8.30 19.94
CA ALA A 698 57.96 7.32 20.59
C ALA A 698 57.14 7.93 21.75
N LEU A 699 56.15 7.14 22.23
CA LEU A 699 55.69 6.99 23.62
C LEU A 699 55.26 8.23 24.44
N ALA A 700 53.99 8.27 24.84
CA ALA A 700 53.58 8.16 26.26
C ALA A 700 52.05 8.24 26.43
N CYS A 701 51.56 7.36 27.31
CA CYS A 701 50.26 7.35 27.95
C CYS A 701 50.18 8.47 29.01
N PRO A 702 48.98 8.80 29.52
CA PRO A 702 48.86 8.86 30.96
C PRO A 702 47.62 8.11 31.49
N ILE A 703 47.89 7.25 32.47
CA ILE A 703 46.99 6.82 33.55
C ILE A 703 47.44 7.58 34.79
N ASP A 704 46.49 8.13 35.56
CA ASP A 704 46.46 8.33 37.02
C ASP A 704 45.27 9.26 37.35
N ALA A 705 44.54 9.21 38.46
CA ALA A 705 44.36 8.28 39.57
C ALA A 705 43.23 8.84 40.47
N TYR A 706 42.43 7.95 41.05
CA TYR A 706 41.74 7.98 42.36
C TYR A 706 41.14 9.27 42.98
N ALA A 707 39.87 9.17 43.40
CA ALA A 707 39.45 9.51 44.75
C ALA A 707 38.19 8.71 45.17
N CYS A 708 38.27 8.11 46.36
CA CYS A 708 37.25 7.33 47.06
C CYS A 708 37.09 7.94 48.46
N GLY A 709 35.89 7.86 49.04
CA GLY A 709 35.59 8.22 50.44
C GLY A 709 34.32 9.07 50.56
N ALA A 710 33.44 8.92 51.55
CA ALA A 710 33.28 7.97 52.65
C ALA A 710 31.85 8.15 53.19
N TRP A 711 31.33 7.15 53.91
CA TRP A 711 30.08 7.18 54.69
C TRP A 711 30.13 8.21 55.85
N PRO A 712 28.97 8.51 56.47
CA PRO A 712 28.84 8.10 57.87
C PRO A 712 27.49 7.47 58.26
N LEU A 713 27.59 6.77 59.40
CA LEU A 713 26.65 5.91 60.13
C LEU A 713 25.66 6.65 61.05
N GLY A 714 24.60 5.93 61.47
CA GLY A 714 23.92 6.07 62.79
C GLY A 714 22.50 6.64 62.76
N GLY A 715 21.46 6.11 63.41
CA GLY A 715 21.27 4.97 64.32
C GLY A 715 19.74 4.75 64.55
N LEU A 716 19.30 3.51 64.83
CA LEU A 716 18.70 3.00 66.09
C LEU A 716 17.21 3.34 66.40
N GLY A 717 16.42 2.29 66.71
CA GLY A 717 15.12 2.31 67.44
C GLY A 717 13.92 1.78 66.62
N ILE A 718 13.57 0.48 66.61
CA ILE A 718 12.80 -0.36 67.57
C ILE A 718 11.25 -0.14 67.51
N GLU A 719 10.53 -1.28 67.62
CA GLU A 719 9.07 -1.56 67.70
C GLU A 719 8.39 -1.83 66.34
N GLY A 720 7.70 -2.95 66.08
CA GLY A 720 7.23 -4.07 66.90
C GLY A 720 5.89 -4.57 66.34
N THR A 721 5.66 -5.91 66.34
CA THR A 721 4.42 -6.66 66.02
C THR A 721 4.09 -6.88 64.53
N GLY A 722 3.78 -8.07 64.01
CA GLY A 722 3.73 -9.43 64.57
C GLY A 722 3.30 -10.46 63.49
N GLN A 723 3.89 -11.66 63.55
CA GLN A 723 3.37 -13.01 63.20
C GLN A 723 2.75 -13.30 61.82
N CYS A 724 2.74 -14.53 61.28
CA CYS A 724 3.59 -15.73 61.29
C CYS A 724 2.78 -16.81 60.53
N SER A 725 3.44 -17.59 59.67
CA SER A 725 3.23 -19.02 59.30
C SER A 725 3.72 -19.19 57.87
N GLY A 726 4.79 -19.93 57.56
CA GLY A 726 5.06 -21.36 57.81
C GLY A 726 5.08 -22.03 56.42
N ALA A 727 6.02 -22.88 55.98
CA ALA A 727 7.09 -23.61 56.64
C ALA A 727 8.13 -24.08 55.60
N THR A 728 9.40 -24.20 56.05
CA THR A 728 10.42 -25.26 55.81
C THR A 728 10.70 -25.75 54.37
N ALA A 729 11.87 -25.52 53.78
CA ALA A 729 13.23 -25.99 54.12
C ALA A 729 13.51 -27.46 53.71
N GLU A 730 14.41 -27.64 52.75
CA GLU A 730 15.42 -28.70 52.80
C GLU A 730 16.74 -28.19 52.21
N LEU A 731 17.82 -28.51 52.92
CA LEU A 731 19.15 -27.93 52.82
C LEU A 731 20.11 -29.12 52.91
N GLY A 732 21.18 -29.14 52.10
CA GLY A 732 22.39 -29.83 52.56
C GLY A 732 23.35 -30.40 51.52
N ARG A 733 24.50 -29.72 51.48
CA ARG A 733 25.88 -30.23 51.31
C ARG A 733 26.40 -30.41 49.87
N ALA A 734 27.67 -30.15 49.57
CA ALA A 734 28.80 -29.47 50.24
C ALA A 734 30.04 -29.63 49.31
N ILE A 735 30.80 -28.54 49.17
CA ILE A 735 32.29 -28.44 49.16
C ILE A 735 33.04 -29.03 47.92
N GLU A 736 33.59 -28.21 47.01
CA GLU A 736 34.86 -27.42 47.03
C GLU A 736 36.09 -28.26 46.59
N TYR A 737 36.82 -27.82 45.55
CA TYR A 737 38.29 -27.70 45.52
C TYR A 737 38.81 -27.01 44.24
N ALA A 738 39.75 -26.07 44.45
CA ALA A 738 40.56 -25.32 43.48
C ALA A 738 41.30 -26.22 42.47
N GLY A 739 41.66 -25.85 41.24
CA GLY A 739 42.22 -24.60 40.73
C GLY A 739 43.71 -24.81 40.42
N THR A 740 44.13 -24.83 39.14
CA THR A 740 45.43 -24.30 38.63
C THR A 740 45.68 -24.54 37.12
N ARG A 741 46.04 -23.43 36.43
CA ARG A 741 47.04 -23.23 35.35
C ARG A 741 46.88 -23.85 33.93
N TYR A 742 46.71 -22.94 32.96
CA TYR A 742 47.14 -22.95 31.54
C TYR A 742 48.67 -23.14 31.35
N PRO A 743 49.25 -23.14 30.12
CA PRO A 743 48.77 -23.57 28.78
C PRO A 743 49.81 -24.47 28.04
N ARG A 744 49.45 -25.07 26.88
CA ARG A 744 50.40 -25.24 25.76
C ARG A 744 49.69 -25.55 24.43
N CYS A 745 49.98 -24.72 23.44
CA CYS A 745 49.70 -24.94 22.02
C CYS A 745 50.57 -26.07 21.47
N ILE A 746 50.00 -26.98 20.68
CA ILE A 746 50.66 -27.64 19.55
C ILE A 746 49.62 -27.79 18.44
N GLY A 747 49.90 -27.20 17.28
CA GLY A 747 49.15 -27.44 16.06
C GLY A 747 49.62 -28.71 15.36
N SER A 748 48.72 -29.36 14.63
CA SER A 748 49.08 -30.26 13.55
C SER A 748 47.96 -30.25 12.51
N ALA A 749 48.37 -29.95 11.29
CA ALA A 749 47.56 -29.95 10.09
C ALA A 749 47.14 -31.37 9.72
N ILE A 750 45.89 -31.56 9.29
CA ILE A 750 45.49 -32.69 8.45
C ILE A 750 44.73 -32.14 7.25
N ARG A 751 45.22 -32.54 6.08
CA ARG A 751 44.74 -32.25 4.74
C ARG A 751 44.22 -33.57 4.16
N LEU A 752 43.27 -33.47 3.22
CA LEU A 752 42.76 -34.51 2.29
C LEU A 752 41.66 -35.41 2.90
N HIS A 753 40.55 -35.77 2.24
CA HIS A 753 40.19 -35.79 0.82
C HIS A 753 38.65 -35.73 0.66
N ARG A 754 38.19 -35.09 -0.43
CA ARG A 754 36.87 -35.27 -1.07
C ARG A 754 36.75 -36.68 -1.70
N PRO A 755 35.53 -37.21 -1.92
CA PRO A 755 34.67 -36.79 -3.04
C PRO A 755 33.57 -35.80 -2.68
#